data_AF-A0A1V0PSZ1-F1
#
_entry.id   AF-A0A1V0PSZ1-F1
#
_cell.length_a   1.000
_cell.length_b   1.000
_cell.length_c   1.000
_cell.angle_alpha   90.00
_cell.angle_beta   90.00
_cell.angle_gamma   90.00
#
_symmetry.space_group_name_H-M   'P 1'
#
loop_
_entity.id
_entity.type
_entity.pdbx_description
1 polymer ?
#
loop_
_entity_poly.entity_id
_entity_poly.type
_entity_poly.pdbx_seq_one_letter_code
_entity_poly.pdbx_strand_id
1 'polypeptide(L)'
;MADLSETGAWEDAVRVIEIGAFSVAGPVGTLNQQALQLANRTTYLKRLADRNVDDVTSLRANDALSYGGERPVKAGEVLTTRAEGFTYKVAAAEATDHHLTTAGGVKLYVEPGQEGFEVAAFAPSGAADYQGILDRLDAGSTLHHPAGWRLDLEDGVVVAKKLCLSGAGCLNFTGGIDGKAAIKVTGHGTELRGLRMDNPGELGNVAAATARPYAIEIEAHDVAVIGCHIKGFQNPISQRSTGEWYRARIHHNWLEDCLGAGQGAKSELSYGEDRGDGITIWGAGSTIVGNIVSLKAGHDGRIAIHAERLEPYAATPGAYPHANVTVAGNVIEGAWRRGITFEGMTGATATGNVVHGSTWWGLSIVEGCVNCTMSDNAVYWTNTDEDWANWSRTTAPLKFLQTVENCSMQNNTIWLAAGSVCHAVMHMEGSGSSSFQTDCAFRNNMALCEDETATIVTAAIRVSEYGGGVNIRPVVEGNVVKSHASCGIMVEECVNAQVTRNTVINLGAAPVADQVGISVTDKDIATPTIRENIVKGWGRGILVPSISGGGVCRENVIEDCTTGILLGSSIASGFWVVGNRFAESVGSRILGANPAVRPWIRDNSGQMAYAEIPYNPPSIAAGEADVTGLTVAGATTSDHVEVTREGSLSGVMLSAYVLANDKVALVHFNPTADPVDLVLADYRITVTKTGAYV
;
A
#
# COMPACT_ATOMS: atom_id res chain seq x y z
N MET A 1 21.10 -21.63 88.91
CA MET A 1 21.13 -21.11 87.53
C MET A 1 21.97 -22.07 86.73
N ALA A 2 21.35 -22.85 85.83
CA ALA A 2 22.08 -23.75 84.95
C ALA A 2 22.55 -22.93 83.75
N ASP A 3 23.87 -22.91 83.51
CA ASP A 3 24.46 -22.30 82.32
C ASP A 3 24.05 -23.12 81.10
N LEU A 4 23.22 -22.53 80.24
CA LEU A 4 22.90 -23.07 78.93
C LEU A 4 23.93 -22.50 77.96
N SER A 5 24.95 -23.28 77.60
CA SER A 5 25.83 -22.94 76.49
C SER A 5 25.14 -23.32 75.17
N GLU A 6 24.47 -22.37 74.52
CA GLU A 6 23.98 -22.54 73.16
C GLU A 6 25.16 -22.50 72.17
N THR A 7 25.56 -23.66 71.66
CA THR A 7 26.37 -23.75 70.43
C THR A 7 25.41 -24.07 69.29
N GLY A 8 25.07 -23.05 68.48
CA GLY A 8 24.26 -23.24 67.28
C GLY A 8 25.10 -23.06 66.03
N ALA A 9 25.12 -24.07 65.16
CA ALA A 9 25.64 -23.96 63.81
C ALA A 9 24.51 -23.58 62.85
N TRP A 10 24.84 -22.81 61.82
CA TRP A 10 23.92 -22.53 60.72
C TRP A 10 24.13 -23.58 59.64
N GLU A 11 23.09 -24.37 59.35
CA GLU A 11 23.04 -25.27 58.20
C GLU A 11 21.83 -24.88 57.36
N ASP A 12 22.04 -24.63 56.06
CA ASP A 12 20.98 -24.36 55.07
C ASP A 12 19.97 -23.26 55.48
N ALA A 13 20.48 -22.14 56.01
CA ALA A 13 19.70 -20.99 56.49
C ALA A 13 18.76 -21.27 57.68
N VAL A 14 18.92 -22.42 58.35
CA VAL A 14 18.21 -22.76 59.60
C VAL A 14 19.23 -22.85 60.74
N ARG A 15 19.01 -22.10 61.83
CA ARG A 15 19.84 -22.19 63.04
C ARG A 15 19.49 -23.48 63.79
N VAL A 16 20.39 -24.47 63.72
CA VAL A 16 20.24 -25.72 64.47
C VAL A 16 20.74 -25.48 65.89
N ILE A 17 19.85 -25.56 66.87
CA ILE A 17 20.22 -25.49 68.30
C ILE A 17 20.40 -26.92 68.78
N GLU A 18 21.65 -27.35 68.97
CA GLU A 18 21.94 -28.58 69.68
C GLU A 18 21.74 -28.35 71.18
N ILE A 19 20.68 -28.92 71.74
CA ILE A 19 20.50 -28.95 73.19
C ILE A 19 21.25 -30.18 73.70
N GLY A 20 22.37 -29.95 74.40
CA GLY A 20 23.16 -31.01 75.04
C GLY A 20 22.28 -31.91 75.93
N ALA A 21 22.58 -33.21 75.94
CA ALA A 21 21.76 -34.26 76.55
C ALA A 21 21.26 -33.90 77.96
N PHE A 22 19.96 -33.62 78.08
CA PHE A 22 19.30 -33.42 79.36
C PHE A 22 18.80 -34.79 79.87
N SER A 23 19.54 -35.43 80.78
CA SER A 23 19.04 -36.63 81.47
C SER A 23 18.24 -36.21 82.71
N VAL A 24 16.91 -36.22 82.59
CA VAL A 24 16.03 -36.18 83.76
C VAL A 24 15.18 -37.44 83.71
N ALA A 25 15.57 -38.41 84.54
CA ALA A 25 14.81 -39.61 84.81
C ALA A 25 13.54 -39.23 85.58
N GLY A 26 12.39 -39.19 84.91
CA GLY A 26 11.09 -39.02 85.52
C GLY A 26 9.95 -39.38 84.55
N PRO A 27 8.87 -40.05 85.00
CA PRO A 27 7.81 -40.51 84.10
C PRO A 27 6.98 -39.32 83.58
N VAL A 28 7.02 -39.12 82.26
CA VAL A 28 6.04 -38.37 81.45
C VAL A 28 5.72 -36.94 81.92
N GLY A 29 6.75 -36.13 82.19
CA GLY A 29 6.62 -34.69 82.42
C GLY A 29 6.56 -33.88 81.10
N THR A 30 5.80 -32.78 81.11
CA THR A 30 5.57 -31.80 80.03
C THR A 30 6.80 -31.32 79.23
N LEU A 31 8.02 -31.50 79.76
CA LEU A 31 9.29 -31.18 79.08
C LEU A 31 9.61 -32.12 77.90
N ASN A 32 9.25 -33.41 77.96
CA ASN A 32 9.48 -34.34 76.83
C ASN A 32 8.58 -34.03 75.63
N GLN A 33 7.43 -33.37 75.84
CA GLN A 33 6.58 -32.91 74.74
C GLN A 33 7.20 -31.72 74.01
N GLN A 34 7.95 -30.84 74.68
CA GLN A 34 8.59 -29.69 74.04
C GLN A 34 9.75 -30.11 73.13
N ALA A 35 10.59 -31.07 73.55
CA ALA A 35 11.65 -31.61 72.70
C ALA A 35 11.08 -32.34 71.47
N LEU A 36 9.99 -33.12 71.64
CA LEU A 36 9.30 -33.77 70.54
C LEU A 36 8.62 -32.75 69.60
N GLN A 37 8.00 -31.69 70.15
CA GLN A 37 7.42 -30.60 69.38
C GLN A 37 8.49 -29.82 68.60
N LEU A 38 9.66 -29.58 69.20
CA LEU A 38 10.78 -28.91 68.52
C LEU A 38 11.36 -29.79 67.42
N ALA A 39 11.57 -31.09 67.69
CA ALA A 39 12.01 -32.05 66.66
C ALA A 39 11.01 -32.11 65.50
N ASN A 40 9.71 -32.21 65.80
CA ASN A 40 8.64 -32.20 64.79
C ASN A 40 8.61 -30.87 64.01
N ARG A 41 8.84 -29.72 64.69
CA ARG A 41 8.93 -28.40 64.04
C ARG A 41 10.16 -28.27 63.16
N THR A 42 11.32 -28.73 63.61
CA THR A 42 12.56 -28.72 62.82
C THR A 42 12.43 -29.64 61.60
N THR A 43 11.87 -30.85 61.77
CA THR A 43 11.56 -31.74 60.64
C THR A 43 10.53 -31.13 59.70
N TYR A 44 9.50 -30.45 60.21
CA TYR A 44 8.52 -29.74 59.40
C TYR A 44 9.15 -28.59 58.61
N LEU A 45 9.98 -27.77 59.25
CA LEU A 45 10.68 -26.66 58.61
C LEU A 45 11.73 -27.13 57.60
N LYS A 46 12.44 -28.24 57.87
CA LYS A 46 13.34 -28.88 56.89
C LYS A 46 12.55 -29.38 55.69
N ARG A 47 11.40 -30.04 55.89
CA ARG A 47 10.51 -30.44 54.79
C ARG A 47 9.95 -29.25 54.02
N LEU A 48 9.66 -28.13 54.70
CA LEU A 48 9.18 -26.91 54.05
C LEU A 48 10.30 -26.23 53.24
N ALA A 49 11.52 -26.20 53.77
CA ALA A 49 12.71 -25.70 53.06
C ALA A 49 13.02 -26.57 51.84
N ASP A 50 12.94 -27.89 51.98
CA ASP A 50 13.15 -28.87 50.91
C ASP A 50 12.10 -28.81 49.79
N ARG A 51 10.89 -28.29 50.06
CA ARG A 51 9.83 -28.09 49.05
C ARG A 51 10.10 -26.88 48.15
N ASN A 52 10.92 -25.95 48.62
CA ASN A 52 11.32 -24.79 47.84
C ASN A 52 12.63 -25.13 47.12
N VAL A 53 12.51 -25.48 45.86
CA VAL A 53 13.62 -25.64 44.92
C VAL A 53 14.15 -24.26 44.52
N ASP A 54 15.46 -24.14 44.33
CA ASP A 54 16.07 -22.83 44.08
C ASP A 54 15.62 -22.24 42.75
N ASP A 55 15.63 -23.04 41.68
CA ASP A 55 15.23 -22.63 40.33
C ASP A 55 14.59 -23.79 39.54
N VAL A 56 14.05 -23.50 38.35
CA VAL A 56 13.40 -24.51 37.49
C VAL A 56 14.37 -25.60 37.02
N THR A 57 15.65 -25.24 36.81
CA THR A 57 16.68 -26.19 36.37
C THR A 57 16.94 -27.23 37.47
N SER A 58 17.09 -26.78 38.71
CA SER A 58 17.26 -27.58 39.91
C SER A 58 16.02 -28.42 40.19
N LEU A 59 14.81 -27.90 39.94
CA LEU A 59 13.59 -28.68 40.04
C LEU A 59 13.56 -29.85 39.06
N ARG A 60 13.91 -29.63 37.78
CA ARG A 60 13.95 -30.70 36.77
C ARG A 60 15.01 -31.74 37.09
N ALA A 61 16.18 -31.30 37.56
CA ALA A 61 17.28 -32.19 37.92
C ALA A 61 17.09 -32.93 39.26
N ASN A 62 16.05 -32.61 40.02
CA ASN A 62 15.83 -33.16 41.36
C ASN A 62 15.42 -34.65 41.29
N ASP A 63 16.34 -35.53 41.67
CA ASP A 63 16.16 -36.98 41.77
C ASP A 63 15.62 -37.44 43.14
N ALA A 64 15.75 -36.60 44.17
CA ALA A 64 15.23 -36.85 45.50
C ALA A 64 13.70 -36.71 45.60
N LEU A 65 13.11 -35.81 44.80
CA LEU A 65 11.65 -35.64 44.68
C LEU A 65 11.02 -36.86 44.03
N SER A 66 10.16 -37.58 44.75
CA SER A 66 9.50 -38.81 44.27
C SER A 66 8.13 -39.00 44.94
N TYR A 67 7.33 -39.97 44.48
CA TYR A 67 6.04 -40.29 45.11
C TYR A 67 6.16 -41.17 46.38
N GLY A 68 7.36 -41.69 46.70
CA GLY A 68 7.55 -42.61 47.83
C GLY A 68 8.98 -42.77 48.35
N GLY A 69 9.94 -41.95 47.89
CA GLY A 69 11.35 -41.99 48.29
C GLY A 69 11.68 -41.02 49.43
N GLU A 70 12.92 -40.50 49.43
CA GLU A 70 13.47 -39.69 50.51
C GLU A 70 12.74 -38.35 50.72
N ARG A 71 12.29 -37.72 49.63
CA ARG A 71 11.45 -36.53 49.65
C ARG A 71 10.10 -36.82 48.99
N PRO A 72 9.15 -37.47 49.70
CA PRO A 72 7.88 -37.87 49.12
C PRO A 72 6.96 -36.66 48.94
N VAL A 73 6.40 -36.52 47.74
CA VAL A 73 5.35 -35.54 47.42
C VAL A 73 4.03 -36.25 47.11
N LYS A 74 2.91 -35.55 47.33
CA LYS A 74 1.57 -36.09 47.05
C LYS A 74 0.91 -35.34 45.90
N ALA A 75 0.07 -36.03 45.13
CA ALA A 75 -0.78 -35.39 44.13
C ALA A 75 -1.59 -34.23 44.76
N GLY A 76 -1.63 -33.10 44.07
CA GLY A 76 -2.24 -31.85 44.53
C GLY A 76 -1.35 -30.98 45.43
N GLU A 77 -0.17 -31.46 45.84
CA GLU A 77 0.82 -30.64 46.55
C GLU A 77 1.37 -29.55 45.62
N VAL A 78 1.70 -28.40 46.21
CA VAL A 78 2.22 -27.24 45.47
C VAL A 78 3.71 -27.07 45.76
N LEU A 79 4.50 -26.90 44.70
CA LEU A 79 5.92 -26.58 44.73
C LEU A 79 6.12 -25.18 44.14
N THR A 80 7.09 -24.44 44.67
CA THR A 80 7.42 -23.10 44.16
C THR A 80 8.94 -22.96 44.03
N THR A 81 9.41 -22.40 42.91
CA THR A 81 10.83 -22.06 42.75
C THR A 81 11.14 -20.73 43.43
N ARG A 82 12.29 -20.63 44.10
CA ARG A 82 12.65 -19.42 44.86
C ARG A 82 13.12 -18.28 43.96
N ALA A 83 13.89 -18.59 42.93
CA ALA A 83 14.52 -17.62 42.06
C ALA A 83 13.50 -16.94 41.16
N GLU A 84 12.63 -17.72 40.51
CA GLU A 84 11.67 -17.19 39.53
C GLU A 84 10.26 -17.05 40.09
N GLY A 85 9.93 -17.74 41.19
CA GLY A 85 8.59 -17.73 41.76
C GLY A 85 7.57 -18.60 41.01
N PHE A 86 8.03 -19.52 40.15
CA PHE A 86 7.14 -20.39 39.39
C PHE A 86 6.43 -21.37 40.31
N THR A 87 5.14 -21.57 40.08
CA THR A 87 4.31 -22.46 40.88
C THR A 87 3.94 -23.71 40.08
N TYR A 88 4.02 -24.85 40.75
CA TYR A 88 3.76 -26.16 40.17
C TYR A 88 2.83 -26.94 41.07
N LYS A 89 1.90 -27.68 40.48
CA LYS A 89 1.05 -28.65 41.17
C LYS A 89 1.48 -30.06 40.83
N VAL A 90 1.72 -30.85 41.87
CA VAL A 90 2.08 -32.27 41.73
C VAL A 90 0.90 -33.03 41.12
N ALA A 91 1.14 -33.67 39.99
CA ALA A 91 0.16 -34.50 39.32
C ALA A 91 0.01 -35.84 40.03
N ALA A 92 -0.99 -36.63 39.63
CA ALA A 92 -1.04 -38.03 40.03
C ALA A 92 0.13 -38.81 39.36
N ALA A 93 0.60 -39.87 40.00
CA ALA A 93 1.74 -40.65 39.49
C ALA A 93 1.45 -41.25 38.10
N GLU A 94 0.19 -41.58 37.85
CA GLU A 94 -0.35 -42.13 36.61
C GLU A 94 -0.77 -41.06 35.58
N ALA A 95 -0.70 -39.77 35.90
CA ALA A 95 -1.12 -38.70 35.00
C ALA A 95 -0.35 -38.72 33.67
N THR A 96 -1.07 -38.65 32.55
CA THR A 96 -0.48 -38.65 31.19
C THR A 96 -0.44 -37.26 30.56
N ASP A 97 -1.12 -36.30 31.16
CA ASP A 97 -1.33 -34.92 30.71
C ASP A 97 -0.48 -33.89 31.48
N HIS A 98 0.46 -34.35 32.31
CA HIS A 98 1.37 -33.48 33.05
C HIS A 98 2.27 -32.64 32.13
N HIS A 99 2.74 -31.50 32.62
CA HIS A 99 3.55 -30.55 31.84
C HIS A 99 5.04 -30.91 31.85
N LEU A 100 5.58 -31.32 32.99
CA LEU A 100 6.99 -31.73 33.13
C LEU A 100 7.15 -32.89 34.11
N THR A 101 8.27 -33.61 33.99
CA THR A 101 8.68 -34.68 34.90
C THR A 101 10.06 -34.34 35.47
N THR A 102 10.24 -34.47 36.79
CA THR A 102 11.55 -34.33 37.45
C THR A 102 12.41 -35.58 37.26
N ALA A 103 13.72 -35.50 37.50
CA ALA A 103 14.61 -36.67 37.43
C ALA A 103 14.17 -37.82 38.36
N GLY A 104 13.54 -37.51 39.50
CA GLY A 104 12.99 -38.50 40.44
C GLY A 104 11.61 -39.05 40.05
N GLY A 105 11.09 -38.67 38.88
CA GLY A 105 9.84 -39.20 38.32
C GLY A 105 8.56 -38.50 38.79
N VAL A 106 8.66 -37.37 39.50
CA VAL A 106 7.48 -36.58 39.88
C VAL A 106 6.97 -35.83 38.67
N LYS A 107 5.66 -35.92 38.45
CA LYS A 107 4.96 -35.24 37.36
C LYS A 107 4.35 -33.96 37.89
N LEU A 108 4.50 -32.86 37.17
CA LEU A 108 4.06 -31.54 37.60
C LEU A 108 3.23 -30.85 36.52
N TYR A 109 2.16 -30.17 36.94
CA TYR A 109 1.47 -29.15 36.15
C TYR A 109 2.05 -27.79 36.52
N VAL A 110 2.53 -27.05 35.51
CA VAL A 110 2.80 -25.62 35.67
C VAL A 110 1.47 -24.92 35.97
N GLU A 111 1.42 -24.10 37.00
CA GLU A 111 0.26 -23.26 37.30
C GLU A 111 0.42 -21.89 36.62
N PRO A 112 -0.65 -21.31 36.05
CA PRO A 112 -0.57 -20.01 35.40
C PRO A 112 -0.35 -18.89 36.43
N GLY A 113 0.50 -17.93 36.07
CA GLY A 113 0.69 -16.67 36.78
C GLY A 113 -0.33 -15.62 36.36
N GLN A 114 -0.04 -14.35 36.70
CA GLN A 114 -0.91 -13.22 36.37
C GLN A 114 -1.07 -13.00 34.86
N GLU A 115 -0.06 -13.33 34.07
CA GLU A 115 -0.02 -13.12 32.62
C GLU A 115 -0.31 -14.42 31.82
N GLY A 116 -0.65 -15.51 32.52
CA GLY A 116 -0.82 -16.84 31.94
C GLY A 116 0.32 -17.77 32.31
N PHE A 117 0.55 -18.80 31.49
CA PHE A 117 1.63 -19.75 31.72
C PHE A 117 2.97 -19.12 31.32
N GLU A 118 3.92 -19.02 32.25
CA GLU A 118 5.28 -18.56 31.94
C GLU A 118 6.05 -19.64 31.19
N VAL A 119 6.51 -19.35 29.97
CA VAL A 119 7.24 -20.33 29.15
C VAL A 119 8.50 -20.85 29.85
N ALA A 120 9.17 -19.97 30.61
CA ALA A 120 10.37 -20.30 31.38
C ALA A 120 10.10 -21.35 32.47
N ALA A 121 8.86 -21.45 32.99
CA ALA A 121 8.49 -22.44 33.99
C ALA A 121 8.50 -23.88 33.45
N PHE A 122 8.41 -24.05 32.13
CA PHE A 122 8.54 -25.35 31.47
C PHE A 122 10.01 -25.71 31.14
N ALA A 123 10.91 -24.72 31.19
CA ALA A 123 12.32 -24.83 30.80
C ALA A 123 12.54 -25.58 29.47
N PRO A 124 11.91 -25.15 28.35
CA PRO A 124 12.12 -25.79 27.05
C PRO A 124 13.58 -25.64 26.61
N SER A 125 14.13 -26.67 25.98
CA SER A 125 15.51 -26.66 25.45
C SER A 125 15.63 -26.60 23.93
N GLY A 126 14.51 -26.60 23.19
CA GLY A 126 14.48 -26.54 21.74
C GLY A 126 13.07 -26.64 21.17
N ALA A 127 12.97 -26.84 19.86
CA ALA A 127 11.70 -26.83 19.13
C ALA A 127 10.74 -27.95 19.55
N ALA A 128 11.26 -29.17 19.78
CA ALA A 128 10.43 -30.30 20.22
C ALA A 128 9.77 -30.06 21.60
N ASP A 129 10.53 -29.51 22.55
CA ASP A 129 10.01 -29.17 23.88
C ASP A 129 8.96 -28.06 23.78
N TYR A 130 9.25 -27.01 23.00
CA TYR A 130 8.33 -25.90 22.80
C TYR A 130 7.02 -26.34 22.13
N GLN A 131 7.10 -27.18 21.09
CA GLN A 131 5.92 -27.81 20.48
C GLN A 131 5.12 -28.61 21.51
N GLY A 132 5.80 -29.40 22.34
CA GLY A 132 5.16 -30.16 23.41
C GLY A 132 4.45 -29.30 24.45
N ILE A 133 4.87 -28.05 24.67
CA ILE A 133 4.14 -27.09 25.52
C ILE A 133 2.85 -26.66 24.80
N LEU A 134 2.94 -26.22 23.55
CA LEU A 134 1.79 -25.79 22.75
C LEU A 134 0.72 -26.89 22.66
N ASP A 135 1.14 -28.15 22.49
CA ASP A 135 0.25 -29.30 22.37
C ASP A 135 -0.49 -29.62 23.68
N ARG A 136 0.10 -29.31 24.85
CA ARG A 136 -0.48 -29.60 26.17
C ARG A 136 -1.42 -28.52 26.69
N LEU A 137 -1.20 -27.25 26.35
CA LEU A 137 -2.02 -26.15 26.86
C LEU A 137 -3.48 -26.22 26.38
N ASP A 138 -4.45 -25.92 27.22
CA ASP A 138 -5.85 -25.87 26.80
C ASP A 138 -6.09 -24.73 25.79
N ALA A 139 -7.05 -24.92 24.89
CA ALA A 139 -7.48 -23.86 23.97
C ALA A 139 -8.00 -22.65 24.77
N GLY A 140 -7.55 -21.46 24.40
CA GLY A 140 -7.81 -20.21 25.11
C GLY A 140 -6.73 -19.82 26.12
N SER A 141 -5.72 -20.68 26.35
CA SER A 141 -4.60 -20.37 27.25
C SER A 141 -3.67 -19.29 26.68
N THR A 142 -3.01 -18.57 27.58
CA THR A 142 -1.92 -17.64 27.26
C THR A 142 -0.59 -18.25 27.67
N LEU A 143 0.37 -18.29 26.74
CA LEU A 143 1.78 -18.63 26.99
C LEU A 143 2.60 -17.34 26.92
N HIS A 144 3.10 -16.91 28.07
CA HIS A 144 3.86 -15.68 28.24
C HIS A 144 5.37 -15.92 28.11
N HIS A 145 6.03 -15.02 27.37
CA HIS A 145 7.46 -15.02 27.06
C HIS A 145 8.08 -13.79 27.74
N PRO A 146 8.70 -13.95 28.91
CA PRO A 146 9.17 -12.81 29.69
C PRO A 146 10.29 -12.05 28.95
N ALA A 147 10.38 -10.75 29.19
CA ALA A 147 11.41 -9.91 28.58
C ALA A 147 12.82 -10.43 28.90
N GLY A 148 13.70 -10.45 27.89
CA GLY A 148 15.07 -10.97 28.02
C GLY A 148 15.20 -12.49 27.95
N TRP A 149 14.08 -13.23 27.96
CA TRP A 149 14.10 -14.67 27.70
C TRP A 149 14.40 -14.94 26.23
N ARG A 150 15.20 -15.97 25.96
CA ARG A 150 15.59 -16.41 24.62
C ARG A 150 15.58 -17.92 24.54
N LEU A 151 15.02 -18.46 23.45
CA LEU A 151 15.07 -19.88 23.13
C LEU A 151 15.54 -20.06 21.69
N ASP A 152 16.58 -20.87 21.53
CA ASP A 152 17.01 -21.32 20.20
C ASP A 152 16.09 -22.47 19.76
N LEU A 153 15.55 -22.34 18.55
CA LEU A 153 14.67 -23.30 17.91
C LEU A 153 15.37 -23.82 16.65
N GLU A 154 15.72 -25.09 16.69
CA GLU A 154 16.33 -25.84 15.58
C GLU A 154 15.31 -26.31 14.54
N ASP A 155 14.01 -26.06 14.78
CA ASP A 155 12.92 -26.34 13.87
C ASP A 155 11.72 -25.39 14.05
N GLY A 156 10.80 -25.37 13.07
CA GLY A 156 9.54 -24.65 13.15
C GLY A 156 8.48 -25.36 14.01
N VAL A 157 7.49 -24.61 14.48
CA VAL A 157 6.41 -25.10 15.37
C VAL A 157 5.01 -24.78 14.83
N VAL A 158 4.01 -25.50 15.34
CA VAL A 158 2.60 -25.39 14.94
C VAL A 158 1.72 -25.00 16.12
N VAL A 159 0.99 -23.90 15.98
CA VAL A 159 -0.07 -23.45 16.90
C VAL A 159 -1.41 -23.98 16.39
N ALA A 160 -1.73 -25.22 16.80
CA ALA A 160 -2.84 -25.99 16.24
C ALA A 160 -4.23 -25.66 16.81
N LYS A 161 -4.28 -24.86 17.88
CA LYS A 161 -5.50 -24.48 18.60
C LYS A 161 -5.43 -23.02 19.01
N LYS A 162 -6.58 -22.45 19.37
CA LYS A 162 -6.68 -21.06 19.83
C LYS A 162 -5.76 -20.85 21.03
N LEU A 163 -4.66 -20.13 20.86
CA LEU A 163 -3.74 -19.75 21.95
C LEU A 163 -3.40 -18.26 21.85
N CYS A 164 -2.98 -17.67 22.96
CA CYS A 164 -2.31 -16.37 22.96
C CYS A 164 -0.82 -16.57 23.30
N LEU A 165 0.06 -16.35 22.32
CA LEU A 165 1.50 -16.29 22.56
C LEU A 165 1.86 -14.82 22.80
N SER A 166 2.26 -14.47 24.01
CA SER A 166 2.48 -13.07 24.39
C SER A 166 3.84 -12.82 25.05
N GLY A 167 4.26 -11.57 25.12
CA GLY A 167 5.44 -11.14 25.86
C GLY A 167 6.63 -10.81 24.96
N ALA A 168 7.70 -10.23 25.53
CA ALA A 168 8.84 -9.68 24.79
C ALA A 168 10.06 -10.63 24.70
N GLY A 169 9.87 -11.92 25.00
CA GLY A 169 10.90 -12.93 24.79
C GLY A 169 11.18 -13.19 23.31
N CYS A 170 12.39 -13.69 23.02
CA CYS A 170 12.88 -13.94 21.66
C CYS A 170 12.89 -15.44 21.32
N LEU A 171 12.18 -15.80 20.27
CA LEU A 171 12.28 -17.10 19.61
C LEU A 171 13.31 -16.99 18.49
N ASN A 172 14.45 -17.66 18.66
CA ASN A 172 15.59 -17.57 17.76
C ASN A 172 15.67 -18.82 16.89
N PHE A 173 15.34 -18.71 15.61
CA PHE A 173 15.31 -19.85 14.70
C PHE A 173 16.71 -20.09 14.11
N THR A 174 17.37 -21.16 14.56
CA THR A 174 18.76 -21.49 14.22
C THR A 174 18.89 -22.64 13.22
N GLY A 175 17.79 -23.34 12.92
CA GLY A 175 17.73 -24.39 11.91
C GLY A 175 16.31 -24.76 11.50
N GLY A 176 16.20 -25.73 10.60
CA GLY A 176 14.96 -26.46 10.32
C GLY A 176 13.89 -25.72 9.51
N ILE A 177 13.93 -24.39 9.39
CA ILE A 177 12.89 -23.60 8.72
C ILE A 177 13.11 -23.38 7.20
N ASP A 178 14.09 -24.06 6.59
CA ASP A 178 14.31 -24.00 5.15
C ASP A 178 13.10 -24.54 4.38
N GLY A 179 12.33 -23.63 3.76
CA GLY A 179 11.14 -24.00 3.00
C GLY A 179 9.90 -24.32 3.84
N LYS A 180 9.86 -23.96 5.12
CA LYS A 180 8.64 -24.04 5.93
C LYS A 180 8.49 -22.86 6.88
N ALA A 181 7.36 -22.79 7.57
CA ALA A 181 7.11 -21.75 8.54
C ALA A 181 7.87 -21.98 9.85
N ALA A 182 8.40 -20.92 10.43
CA ALA A 182 8.94 -20.90 11.78
C ALA A 182 7.82 -21.06 12.82
N ILE A 183 6.71 -20.36 12.63
CA ILE A 183 5.44 -20.59 13.32
C ILE A 183 4.32 -20.76 12.30
N LYS A 184 3.69 -21.93 12.28
CA LYS A 184 2.47 -22.18 11.52
C LYS A 184 1.25 -22.09 12.43
N VAL A 185 0.27 -21.28 12.05
CA VAL A 185 -0.96 -21.08 12.83
C VAL A 185 -2.13 -21.71 12.10
N THR A 186 -2.67 -22.80 12.66
CA THR A 186 -3.90 -23.45 12.17
C THR A 186 -5.06 -23.32 13.15
N GLY A 187 -4.79 -22.90 14.39
CA GLY A 187 -5.82 -22.62 15.39
C GLY A 187 -6.54 -21.29 15.13
N HIS A 188 -7.85 -21.33 14.91
CA HIS A 188 -8.67 -20.12 14.75
C HIS A 188 -8.67 -19.23 16.00
N GLY A 189 -8.66 -17.91 15.81
CA GLY A 189 -8.68 -16.95 16.91
C GLY A 189 -7.39 -16.87 17.71
N THR A 190 -6.29 -17.43 17.19
CA THR A 190 -4.95 -17.37 17.80
C THR A 190 -4.39 -15.96 17.75
N GLU A 191 -3.69 -15.55 18.80
CA GLU A 191 -3.05 -14.25 18.88
C GLU A 191 -1.56 -14.40 19.20
N LEU A 192 -0.71 -13.64 18.48
CA LEU A 192 0.72 -13.51 18.69
C LEU A 192 0.96 -12.03 19.05
N ARG A 193 1.44 -11.75 20.26
CA ARG A 193 1.46 -10.40 20.85
C ARG A 193 2.81 -10.04 21.45
N GLY A 194 3.49 -9.02 20.90
CA GLY A 194 4.72 -8.51 21.50
C GLY A 194 5.96 -9.39 21.32
N LEU A 195 5.81 -10.54 20.64
CA LEU A 195 6.87 -11.54 20.49
C LEU A 195 8.03 -10.97 19.67
N ARG A 196 9.25 -11.41 20.00
CA ARG A 196 10.40 -11.24 19.14
C ARG A 196 10.75 -12.54 18.44
N MET A 197 11.04 -12.47 17.14
CA MET A 197 11.44 -13.60 16.32
C MET A 197 12.69 -13.22 15.52
N ASP A 198 13.80 -13.93 15.74
CA ASP A 198 15.06 -13.69 15.04
C ASP A 198 15.38 -14.90 14.14
N ASN A 199 15.81 -14.65 12.89
CA ASN A 199 16.42 -15.63 12.00
C ASN A 199 17.88 -15.23 11.71
N PRO A 200 18.81 -15.43 12.65
CA PRO A 200 20.18 -14.93 12.58
C PRO A 200 21.00 -15.59 11.47
N GLY A 201 20.60 -16.80 11.05
CA GLY A 201 21.24 -17.51 9.95
C GLY A 201 20.69 -17.16 8.57
N GLU A 202 19.68 -16.28 8.49
CA GLU A 202 18.96 -15.98 7.25
C GLU A 202 18.49 -17.26 6.54
N LEU A 203 18.04 -18.22 7.34
CA LEU A 203 17.57 -19.52 6.90
C LEU A 203 16.44 -19.36 5.87
N GLY A 204 16.40 -20.27 4.89
CA GLY A 204 15.45 -20.23 3.80
C GLY A 204 15.73 -19.18 2.72
N ASN A 205 16.75 -18.33 2.86
CA ASN A 205 17.20 -17.39 1.83
C ASN A 205 17.96 -18.09 0.68
N VAL A 206 17.42 -19.19 0.17
CA VAL A 206 18.04 -19.99 -0.90
C VAL A 206 17.21 -19.85 -2.16
N ALA A 207 17.81 -19.25 -3.20
CA ALA A 207 17.18 -18.95 -4.47
C ALA A 207 16.58 -20.18 -5.20
N ALA A 208 16.91 -21.42 -4.80
CA ALA A 208 16.52 -22.64 -5.49
C ALA A 208 15.45 -23.49 -4.76
N ALA A 209 15.02 -23.14 -3.55
CA ALA A 209 14.03 -23.95 -2.83
C ALA A 209 12.64 -23.82 -3.47
N THR A 210 11.95 -24.93 -3.74
CA THR A 210 10.54 -24.93 -4.21
C THR A 210 9.55 -24.52 -3.11
N ALA A 211 10.02 -24.45 -1.87
CA ALA A 211 9.21 -24.14 -0.71
C ALA A 211 9.59 -22.77 -0.13
N ARG A 212 8.59 -22.08 0.44
CA ARG A 212 8.69 -20.69 0.89
C ARG A 212 8.90 -20.65 2.41
N PRO A 213 9.99 -20.07 2.92
CA PRO A 213 10.18 -19.89 4.35
C PRO A 213 9.31 -18.73 4.86
N TYR A 214 8.60 -18.95 5.96
CA TYR A 214 7.77 -17.93 6.61
C TYR A 214 8.23 -17.74 8.05
N ALA A 215 8.15 -16.52 8.60
CA ALA A 215 8.22 -16.40 10.06
C ALA A 215 6.89 -16.88 10.65
N ILE A 216 5.78 -16.28 10.20
CA ILE A 216 4.43 -16.67 10.59
C ILE A 216 3.63 -17.02 9.35
N GLU A 217 3.21 -18.28 9.25
CA GLU A 217 2.25 -18.77 8.24
C GLU A 217 0.86 -18.92 8.87
N ILE A 218 -0.14 -18.27 8.30
CA ILE A 218 -1.52 -18.25 8.77
C ILE A 218 -2.39 -19.14 7.87
N GLU A 219 -2.94 -20.19 8.47
CA GLU A 219 -3.93 -21.10 7.90
C GLU A 219 -5.15 -21.19 8.84
N ALA A 220 -5.64 -20.04 9.31
CA ALA A 220 -6.75 -19.96 10.24
C ALA A 220 -7.48 -18.61 10.18
N HIS A 221 -8.78 -18.60 10.50
CA HIS A 221 -9.57 -17.38 10.68
C HIS A 221 -9.25 -16.67 12.00
N ASP A 222 -9.53 -15.36 12.04
CA ASP A 222 -9.50 -14.51 13.25
C ASP A 222 -8.12 -14.43 13.94
N VAL A 223 -7.05 -14.68 13.19
CA VAL A 223 -5.68 -14.62 13.72
C VAL A 223 -5.23 -13.18 13.89
N ALA A 224 -4.54 -12.90 14.99
CA ALA A 224 -3.92 -11.60 15.22
C ALA A 224 -2.41 -11.72 15.42
N VAL A 225 -1.65 -10.87 14.75
CA VAL A 225 -0.21 -10.67 14.94
C VAL A 225 -0.02 -9.19 15.30
N ILE A 226 0.28 -8.90 16.56
CA ILE A 226 0.20 -7.55 17.12
C ILE A 226 1.49 -7.19 17.86
N GLY A 227 2.12 -6.08 17.50
CA GLY A 227 3.24 -5.56 18.27
C GLY A 227 4.49 -6.45 18.24
N CYS A 228 4.58 -7.40 17.30
CA CYS A 228 5.72 -8.32 17.21
C CYS A 228 6.91 -7.67 16.51
N HIS A 229 8.13 -8.09 16.85
CA HIS A 229 9.37 -7.73 16.17
C HIS A 229 9.94 -8.96 15.47
N ILE A 230 9.95 -8.97 14.14
CA ILE A 230 10.33 -10.13 13.32
C ILE A 230 11.49 -9.71 12.43
N LYS A 231 12.63 -10.41 12.55
CA LYS A 231 13.87 -10.03 11.87
C LYS A 231 14.45 -11.14 11.00
N GLY A 232 14.85 -10.78 9.78
CA GLY A 232 15.67 -11.65 8.91
C GLY A 232 14.88 -12.77 8.21
N PHE A 233 13.59 -12.58 7.96
CA PHE A 233 12.75 -13.55 7.26
C PHE A 233 12.42 -13.09 5.84
N GLN A 234 12.35 -14.03 4.90
CA GLN A 234 11.94 -13.72 3.52
C GLN A 234 10.44 -13.42 3.41
N ASN A 235 9.61 -14.11 4.19
CA ASN A 235 8.17 -13.85 4.27
C ASN A 235 7.75 -13.75 5.74
N PRO A 236 7.94 -12.58 6.39
CA PRO A 236 7.68 -12.42 7.81
C PRO A 236 6.26 -12.82 8.23
N ILE A 237 5.23 -12.31 7.55
CA ILE A 237 3.84 -12.66 7.86
C ILE A 237 3.08 -12.97 6.58
N SER A 238 2.58 -14.19 6.48
CA SER A 238 1.90 -14.68 5.28
C SER A 238 0.65 -15.44 5.65
N GLN A 239 -0.46 -15.11 5.01
CA GLN A 239 -1.63 -15.95 4.96
C GLN A 239 -1.56 -16.85 3.72
N ARG A 240 -1.76 -18.16 3.91
CA ARG A 240 -1.58 -19.15 2.84
C ARG A 240 -2.62 -19.00 1.72
N SER A 241 -2.17 -19.17 0.48
CA SER A 241 -2.97 -19.14 -0.75
C SER A 241 -3.82 -20.38 -1.02
N THR A 242 -3.80 -21.39 -0.14
CA THR A 242 -4.51 -22.66 -0.34
C THR A 242 -5.95 -22.63 0.16
N GLY A 243 -6.34 -21.59 0.89
CA GLY A 243 -7.68 -21.44 1.44
C GLY A 243 -8.00 -19.99 1.80
N GLU A 244 -9.29 -19.68 1.90
CA GLU A 244 -9.75 -18.35 2.28
C GLU A 244 -9.86 -18.23 3.80
N TRP A 245 -8.86 -17.59 4.39
CA TRP A 245 -8.87 -17.25 5.81
C TRP A 245 -9.35 -15.81 6.01
N TYR A 246 -10.07 -15.58 7.11
CA TYR A 246 -10.84 -14.35 7.32
C TYR A 246 -10.30 -13.54 8.48
N ARG A 247 -10.36 -12.22 8.36
CA ARG A 247 -10.19 -11.28 9.48
C ARG A 247 -8.83 -11.41 10.18
N ALA A 248 -7.76 -11.62 9.41
CA ALA A 248 -6.42 -11.49 9.96
C ALA A 248 -6.18 -10.03 10.40
N ARG A 249 -5.59 -9.85 11.58
CA ARG A 249 -5.23 -8.54 12.15
C ARG A 249 -3.72 -8.46 12.30
N ILE A 250 -3.06 -7.71 11.43
CA ILE A 250 -1.60 -7.56 11.42
C ILE A 250 -1.27 -6.12 11.79
N HIS A 251 -1.09 -5.88 13.10
CA HIS A 251 -1.09 -4.52 13.65
C HIS A 251 0.20 -4.18 14.39
N HIS A 252 0.76 -2.99 14.15
CA HIS A 252 1.87 -2.42 14.92
C HIS A 252 3.11 -3.31 15.01
N ASN A 253 3.37 -4.14 13.99
CA ASN A 253 4.54 -5.00 13.96
C ASN A 253 5.74 -4.26 13.38
N TRP A 254 6.93 -4.66 13.80
CA TRP A 254 8.19 -4.27 13.18
C TRP A 254 8.79 -5.48 12.45
N LEU A 255 8.73 -5.44 11.13
CA LEU A 255 9.33 -6.43 10.24
C LEU A 255 10.65 -5.86 9.75
N GLU A 256 11.74 -6.25 10.41
CA GLU A 256 13.07 -5.68 10.20
C GLU A 256 13.92 -6.58 9.30
N ASP A 257 14.68 -5.97 8.39
CA ASP A 257 15.64 -6.68 7.54
C ASP A 257 14.98 -7.87 6.83
N CYS A 258 13.79 -7.65 6.25
CA CYS A 258 13.12 -8.65 5.44
C CYS A 258 14.05 -9.07 4.29
N LEU A 259 14.05 -10.36 3.96
CA LEU A 259 14.94 -10.89 2.93
C LEU A 259 14.24 -10.93 1.59
N GLY A 260 14.86 -10.34 0.57
CA GLY A 260 14.43 -10.52 -0.82
C GLY A 260 14.75 -11.91 -1.35
N ALA A 261 13.98 -12.41 -2.31
CA ALA A 261 14.29 -13.65 -3.02
C ALA A 261 15.11 -13.44 -4.30
N GLY A 262 15.11 -12.21 -4.83
CA GLY A 262 15.98 -11.82 -5.94
C GLY A 262 17.42 -11.61 -5.47
N GLN A 263 18.40 -11.91 -6.32
CA GLN A 263 19.82 -11.63 -6.04
C GLN A 263 20.17 -10.16 -6.31
N GLY A 264 19.31 -9.23 -5.90
CA GLY A 264 19.45 -7.80 -6.16
C GLY A 264 18.88 -7.35 -7.51
N ALA A 265 18.90 -6.02 -7.71
CA ALA A 265 18.37 -5.27 -8.85
C ALA A 265 18.67 -5.82 -10.26
N LYS A 266 19.83 -6.48 -10.43
CA LYS A 266 20.29 -6.99 -11.75
C LYS A 266 20.03 -8.49 -11.96
N SER A 267 19.34 -9.16 -11.03
CA SER A 267 19.10 -10.60 -11.11
C SER A 267 18.05 -10.97 -12.17
N GLU A 268 18.42 -11.85 -13.09
CA GLU A 268 17.51 -12.45 -14.08
C GLU A 268 16.72 -13.64 -13.53
N LEU A 269 16.92 -13.99 -12.26
CA LEU A 269 16.27 -15.15 -11.68
C LEU A 269 14.77 -14.89 -11.50
N SER A 270 13.95 -15.76 -12.10
CA SER A 270 12.48 -15.69 -12.03
C SER A 270 11.94 -15.78 -10.60
N TYR A 271 12.72 -16.33 -9.67
CA TYR A 271 12.36 -16.47 -8.27
C TYR A 271 12.10 -15.14 -7.56
N GLY A 272 12.72 -14.03 -8.00
CA GLY A 272 12.47 -12.71 -7.42
C GLY A 272 11.05 -12.19 -7.68
N GLU A 273 10.35 -12.71 -8.68
CA GLU A 273 8.92 -12.43 -8.89
C GLU A 273 7.99 -13.39 -8.13
N ASP A 274 8.48 -14.51 -7.59
CA ASP A 274 7.62 -15.52 -6.98
C ASP A 274 7.49 -15.36 -5.45
N ARG A 275 8.47 -14.76 -4.78
CA ARG A 275 8.62 -14.78 -3.30
C ARG A 275 9.40 -13.57 -2.78
N GLY A 276 9.39 -13.40 -1.45
CA GLY A 276 10.08 -12.31 -0.77
C GLY A 276 9.14 -11.15 -0.47
N ASP A 277 7.97 -11.46 0.11
CA ASP A 277 6.98 -10.47 0.46
C ASP A 277 7.07 -10.13 1.95
N GLY A 278 6.83 -8.86 2.34
CA GLY A 278 6.81 -8.48 3.75
C GLY A 278 5.57 -9.00 4.49
N ILE A 279 4.40 -8.53 4.07
CA ILE A 279 3.09 -8.96 4.58
C ILE A 279 2.23 -9.39 3.41
N THR A 280 1.62 -10.57 3.54
CA THR A 280 0.96 -11.22 2.42
C THR A 280 -0.40 -11.79 2.84
N ILE A 281 -1.51 -11.29 2.23
CA ILE A 281 -2.90 -11.71 2.50
C ILE A 281 -3.62 -12.20 1.22
N TRP A 282 -4.04 -13.48 1.25
CA TRP A 282 -4.82 -14.12 0.18
C TRP A 282 -6.31 -14.21 0.58
N GLY A 283 -6.64 -13.73 1.77
CA GLY A 283 -7.97 -13.81 2.37
C GLY A 283 -8.86 -12.59 2.16
N ALA A 284 -9.81 -12.43 3.08
CA ALA A 284 -10.77 -11.35 3.05
C ALA A 284 -11.03 -10.77 4.43
N GLY A 285 -11.44 -9.49 4.47
CA GLY A 285 -11.75 -8.76 5.70
C GLY A 285 -10.55 -8.54 6.63
N SER A 286 -9.33 -8.71 6.13
CA SER A 286 -8.10 -8.56 6.91
C SER A 286 -7.71 -7.08 7.04
N THR A 287 -7.03 -6.75 8.13
CA THR A 287 -6.55 -5.39 8.42
C THR A 287 -5.05 -5.39 8.69
N ILE A 288 -4.31 -4.53 7.99
CA ILE A 288 -2.86 -4.38 8.07
C ILE A 288 -2.57 -2.93 8.47
N VAL A 289 -2.28 -2.69 9.75
CA VAL A 289 -2.31 -1.34 10.33
C VAL A 289 -1.05 -1.00 11.13
N GLY A 290 -0.44 0.15 10.87
CA GLY A 290 0.61 0.69 11.75
C GLY A 290 1.91 -0.11 11.77
N ASN A 291 2.17 -0.94 10.76
CA ASN A 291 3.39 -1.76 10.72
C ASN A 291 4.56 -0.98 10.12
N ILE A 292 5.77 -1.33 10.55
CA ILE A 292 7.03 -0.90 9.92
C ILE A 292 7.60 -2.11 9.19
N VAL A 293 7.84 -1.99 7.88
CA VAL A 293 8.32 -3.07 7.02
C VAL A 293 9.58 -2.61 6.30
N SER A 294 10.75 -3.08 6.73
CA SER A 294 12.02 -2.74 6.09
C SER A 294 12.62 -3.95 5.37
N LEU A 295 13.10 -3.72 4.15
CA LEU A 295 13.92 -4.68 3.42
C LEU A 295 15.38 -4.55 3.85
N LYS A 296 16.06 -5.68 4.00
CA LYS A 296 17.50 -5.69 4.25
C LYS A 296 18.25 -5.04 3.08
N ALA A 297 19.22 -4.18 3.39
CA ALA A 297 20.04 -3.52 2.37
C ALA A 297 20.74 -4.54 1.46
N GLY A 298 20.75 -4.26 0.15
CA GLY A 298 21.34 -5.13 -0.87
C GLY A 298 20.44 -6.28 -1.34
N HIS A 299 19.26 -6.48 -0.75
CA HIS A 299 18.27 -7.44 -1.22
C HIS A 299 17.28 -6.82 -2.22
N ASP A 300 16.62 -7.69 -2.99
CA ASP A 300 15.53 -7.36 -3.91
C ASP A 300 14.24 -8.07 -3.47
N GLY A 301 13.37 -7.31 -2.79
CA GLY A 301 12.10 -7.78 -2.25
C GLY A 301 10.99 -7.66 -3.28
N ARG A 302 10.05 -8.62 -3.33
CA ARG A 302 8.99 -8.63 -4.34
C ARG A 302 7.91 -7.60 -3.99
N ILE A 303 7.22 -7.76 -2.86
CA ILE A 303 6.13 -6.85 -2.44
C ILE A 303 6.18 -6.60 -0.92
N ALA A 304 6.22 -5.34 -0.48
CA ALA A 304 6.25 -5.08 0.96
C ALA A 304 4.91 -5.44 1.64
N ILE A 305 3.78 -5.02 1.05
CA ILE A 305 2.43 -5.42 1.47
C ILE A 305 1.63 -5.86 0.25
N HIS A 306 1.22 -7.12 0.25
CA HIS A 306 0.47 -7.76 -0.82
C HIS A 306 -0.90 -8.22 -0.34
N ALA A 307 -1.96 -7.75 -1.00
CA ALA A 307 -3.28 -8.38 -0.92
C ALA A 307 -3.63 -8.94 -2.29
N GLU A 308 -3.76 -10.26 -2.37
CA GLU A 308 -3.99 -11.00 -3.61
C GLU A 308 -5.31 -11.77 -3.54
N ARG A 309 -5.94 -11.95 -4.69
CA ARG A 309 -7.03 -12.90 -4.80
C ARG A 309 -6.55 -14.34 -4.62
N LEU A 310 -7.43 -15.23 -4.17
CA LEU A 310 -7.21 -16.66 -4.31
C LEU A 310 -7.48 -17.02 -5.75
N GLU A 311 -6.60 -17.86 -6.24
CA GLU A 311 -6.78 -18.51 -7.51
C GLU A 311 -7.92 -19.55 -7.45
N PRO A 312 -8.53 -19.89 -8.60
CA PRO A 312 -9.63 -20.84 -8.68
C PRO A 312 -9.35 -22.23 -8.09
N TYR A 313 -8.08 -22.60 -7.89
CA TYR A 313 -7.67 -23.85 -7.27
C TYR A 313 -7.70 -23.84 -5.73
N ALA A 314 -8.05 -22.72 -5.10
CA ALA A 314 -8.16 -22.66 -3.65
C ALA A 314 -9.30 -23.55 -3.13
N ALA A 315 -9.03 -24.29 -2.06
CA ALA A 315 -9.89 -25.38 -1.60
C ALA A 315 -11.22 -24.89 -1.00
N THR A 316 -11.35 -23.61 -0.64
CA THR A 316 -12.52 -23.08 0.06
C THR A 316 -12.66 -21.57 -0.19
N PRO A 317 -13.24 -21.13 -1.33
CA PRO A 317 -13.71 -19.76 -1.45
C PRO A 317 -14.92 -19.60 -0.52
N GLY A 318 -14.88 -18.68 0.42
CA GLY A 318 -16.02 -18.43 1.31
C GLY A 318 -16.90 -17.27 0.82
N ALA A 319 -17.53 -16.54 1.73
CA ALA A 319 -18.65 -15.65 1.39
C ALA A 319 -18.23 -14.32 0.71
N TYR A 320 -16.99 -13.89 0.91
CA TYR A 320 -16.46 -12.62 0.40
C TYR A 320 -15.04 -12.78 -0.16
N PRO A 321 -14.83 -13.66 -1.16
CA PRO A 321 -13.51 -13.95 -1.70
C PRO A 321 -12.81 -12.67 -2.12
N HIS A 322 -11.63 -12.45 -1.52
CA HIS A 322 -10.66 -11.41 -1.93
C HIS A 322 -11.22 -10.00 -1.79
N ALA A 323 -12.04 -9.80 -0.77
CA ALA A 323 -12.73 -8.54 -0.56
C ALA A 323 -12.38 -7.88 0.78
N ASN A 324 -12.52 -6.55 0.80
CA ASN A 324 -12.54 -5.74 2.01
C ASN A 324 -11.26 -5.82 2.86
N VAL A 325 -10.09 -5.86 2.21
CA VAL A 325 -8.80 -5.72 2.92
C VAL A 325 -8.50 -4.24 3.15
N THR A 326 -8.11 -3.89 4.37
CA THR A 326 -7.72 -2.53 4.75
C THR A 326 -6.24 -2.47 5.11
N VAL A 327 -5.50 -1.58 4.45
CA VAL A 327 -4.08 -1.31 4.70
C VAL A 327 -3.93 0.15 5.14
N ALA A 328 -3.55 0.41 6.39
CA ALA A 328 -3.54 1.79 6.89
C ALA A 328 -2.35 2.15 7.78
N GLY A 329 -1.78 3.34 7.58
CA GLY A 329 -0.77 3.89 8.50
C GLY A 329 0.53 3.10 8.57
N ASN A 330 0.88 2.32 7.54
CA ASN A 330 2.12 1.54 7.52
C ASN A 330 3.29 2.37 6.99
N VAL A 331 4.50 2.03 7.40
CA VAL A 331 5.77 2.60 6.91
C VAL A 331 6.56 1.49 6.23
N ILE A 332 6.88 1.68 4.95
CA ILE A 332 7.62 0.73 4.12
C ILE A 332 8.94 1.37 3.69
N GLU A 333 10.03 0.63 3.89
CA GLU A 333 11.38 1.08 3.55
C GLU A 333 12.16 -0.01 2.79
N GLY A 334 12.93 0.42 1.79
CA GLY A 334 13.89 -0.42 1.07
C GLY A 334 13.48 -0.74 -0.36
N ALA A 335 14.37 -1.43 -1.07
CA ALA A 335 14.28 -1.73 -2.51
C ALA A 335 13.26 -2.84 -2.84
N TRP A 336 11.99 -2.62 -2.49
CA TRP A 336 10.89 -3.49 -2.88
C TRP A 336 10.50 -3.22 -4.33
N ARG A 337 10.31 -4.26 -5.16
CA ARG A 337 9.72 -4.08 -6.50
C ARG A 337 8.38 -3.36 -6.38
N ARG A 338 7.56 -3.76 -5.41
CA ARG A 338 6.28 -3.11 -5.15
C ARG A 338 6.14 -2.73 -3.68
N GLY A 339 5.71 -1.50 -3.40
CA GLY A 339 5.41 -1.07 -2.03
C GLY A 339 4.13 -1.73 -1.51
N ILE A 340 2.97 -1.23 -1.95
CA ILE A 340 1.66 -1.81 -1.64
C ILE A 340 0.97 -2.23 -2.93
N THR A 341 0.52 -3.48 -2.99
CA THR A 341 -0.14 -4.05 -4.17
C THR A 341 -1.48 -4.69 -3.81
N PHE A 342 -2.51 -4.32 -4.57
CA PHE A 342 -3.77 -5.05 -4.65
C PHE A 342 -3.84 -5.78 -5.99
N GLU A 343 -4.03 -7.09 -5.94
CA GLU A 343 -4.09 -7.96 -7.11
C GLU A 343 -5.38 -8.79 -7.06
N GLY A 344 -6.31 -8.55 -7.98
CA GLY A 344 -7.60 -9.25 -8.02
C GLY A 344 -8.58 -8.95 -6.87
N MET A 345 -8.35 -7.87 -6.12
CA MET A 345 -9.13 -7.54 -4.92
C MET A 345 -10.43 -6.79 -5.24
N THR A 346 -11.45 -6.98 -4.41
CA THR A 346 -12.69 -6.18 -4.46
C THR A 346 -12.88 -5.32 -3.22
N GLY A 347 -13.10 -4.02 -3.37
CA GLY A 347 -13.40 -3.13 -2.23
C GLY A 347 -12.24 -2.97 -1.24
N ALA A 348 -10.99 -3.23 -1.65
CA ALA A 348 -9.83 -3.05 -0.80
C ALA A 348 -9.41 -1.58 -0.72
N THR A 349 -8.87 -1.18 0.43
CA THR A 349 -8.49 0.22 0.70
C THR A 349 -7.08 0.31 1.25
N ALA A 350 -6.22 1.18 0.69
CA ALA A 350 -4.94 1.54 1.29
C ALA A 350 -4.89 3.04 1.61
N THR A 351 -4.72 3.42 2.88
CA THR A 351 -4.74 4.84 3.27
C THR A 351 -3.70 5.26 4.30
N GLY A 352 -3.15 6.48 4.16
CA GLY A 352 -2.23 7.04 5.15
C GLY A 352 -0.91 6.30 5.28
N ASN A 353 -0.48 5.55 4.26
CA ASN A 353 0.78 4.80 4.29
C ASN A 353 1.94 5.63 3.76
N VAL A 354 3.16 5.30 4.18
CA VAL A 354 4.42 5.84 3.65
C VAL A 354 5.17 4.72 2.95
N VAL A 355 5.54 4.94 1.69
CA VAL A 355 6.33 3.99 0.88
C VAL A 355 7.62 4.68 0.45
N HIS A 356 8.76 4.08 0.78
CA HIS A 356 10.08 4.60 0.44
C HIS A 356 10.92 3.52 -0.25
N GLY A 357 11.40 3.83 -1.45
CA GLY A 357 12.45 3.06 -2.11
C GLY A 357 11.97 1.97 -3.07
N SER A 358 10.68 1.97 -3.44
CA SER A 358 10.17 0.99 -4.40
C SER A 358 10.85 1.11 -5.77
N THR A 359 11.12 -0.02 -6.42
CA THR A 359 11.87 -0.08 -7.69
C THR A 359 10.98 -0.27 -8.91
N TRP A 360 9.78 -0.86 -8.80
CA TRP A 360 8.82 -0.95 -9.91
C TRP A 360 7.62 -0.05 -9.68
N TRP A 361 6.86 -0.28 -8.61
CA TRP A 361 5.65 0.48 -8.28
C TRP A 361 5.59 0.84 -6.79
N GLY A 362 5.33 2.09 -6.46
CA GLY A 362 5.12 2.49 -5.06
C GLY A 362 3.80 1.93 -4.54
N LEU A 363 2.71 2.27 -5.24
CA LEU A 363 1.36 1.80 -5.00
C LEU A 363 0.78 1.23 -6.29
N SER A 364 0.16 0.07 -6.22
CA SER A 364 -0.42 -0.58 -7.41
C SER A 364 -1.75 -1.27 -7.18
N ILE A 365 -2.66 -1.09 -8.14
CA ILE A 365 -3.93 -1.82 -8.25
C ILE A 365 -3.88 -2.55 -9.59
N VAL A 366 -3.92 -3.88 -9.55
CA VAL A 366 -3.66 -4.72 -10.71
C VAL A 366 -4.63 -5.89 -10.84
N GLU A 367 -4.71 -6.43 -12.06
CA GLU A 367 -5.28 -7.75 -12.40
C GLU A 367 -6.64 -8.09 -11.76
N GLY A 368 -7.73 -7.57 -12.32
CA GLY A 368 -9.10 -7.90 -11.93
C GLY A 368 -9.57 -7.19 -10.65
N CYS A 369 -8.88 -6.14 -10.20
CA CYS A 369 -9.35 -5.34 -9.07
C CYS A 369 -10.62 -4.56 -9.40
N VAL A 370 -11.56 -4.50 -8.43
CA VAL A 370 -12.85 -3.79 -8.57
C VAL A 370 -13.15 -2.97 -7.32
N ASN A 371 -13.60 -1.72 -7.47
CA ASN A 371 -14.00 -0.86 -6.34
C ASN A 371 -12.88 -0.61 -5.29
N CYS A 372 -11.60 -0.72 -5.66
CA CYS A 372 -10.47 -0.51 -4.77
C CYS A 372 -10.05 0.96 -4.73
N THR A 373 -9.57 1.42 -3.57
CA THR A 373 -9.09 2.80 -3.40
C THR A 373 -7.74 2.85 -2.69
N MET A 374 -6.81 3.65 -3.20
CA MET A 374 -5.59 4.01 -2.47
C MET A 374 -5.55 5.53 -2.28
N SER A 375 -5.67 6.00 -1.04
CA SER A 375 -5.78 7.43 -0.74
C SER A 375 -4.89 7.96 0.35
N ASP A 376 -4.49 9.23 0.24
CA ASP A 376 -3.79 9.95 1.32
C ASP A 376 -2.45 9.28 1.70
N ASN A 377 -1.80 8.60 0.75
CA ASN A 377 -0.50 7.96 0.95
C ASN A 377 0.65 8.87 0.49
N ALA A 378 1.83 8.61 1.05
CA ALA A 378 3.10 9.25 0.73
C ALA A 378 4.00 8.25 0.00
N VAL A 379 4.51 8.61 -1.18
CA VAL A 379 5.50 7.81 -1.93
C VAL A 379 6.76 8.63 -2.12
N TYR A 380 7.87 8.20 -1.52
CA TYR A 380 9.20 8.75 -1.75
C TYR A 380 9.95 7.83 -2.71
N TRP A 381 10.09 8.29 -3.95
CA TRP A 381 10.61 7.52 -5.07
C TRP A 381 12.10 7.80 -5.28
N THR A 382 12.91 6.75 -5.15
CA THR A 382 14.38 6.83 -5.23
C THR A 382 14.97 5.87 -6.27
N ASN A 383 14.12 5.20 -7.06
CA ASN A 383 14.56 4.23 -8.05
C ASN A 383 15.48 4.89 -9.08
N THR A 384 16.52 4.20 -9.52
CA THR A 384 17.45 4.67 -10.57
C THR A 384 17.38 3.77 -11.80
N ASP A 385 17.80 4.25 -12.98
CA ASP A 385 17.78 3.44 -14.23
C ASP A 385 18.64 2.17 -14.16
N GLU A 386 19.62 2.12 -13.25
CA GLU A 386 20.47 0.94 -13.05
C GLU A 386 19.74 -0.24 -12.39
N ASP A 387 18.58 0.00 -11.78
CA ASP A 387 17.98 -0.94 -10.85
C ASP A 387 17.19 -2.09 -11.54
N TRP A 388 17.02 -2.12 -12.87
CA TRP A 388 16.02 -3.03 -13.47
C TRP A 388 16.07 -3.31 -15.00
N ALA A 389 17.20 -3.08 -15.69
CA ALA A 389 17.31 -3.18 -17.16
C ALA A 389 16.80 -4.48 -17.82
N ASN A 390 16.67 -5.59 -17.08
CA ASN A 390 16.40 -6.91 -17.65
C ASN A 390 14.92 -7.30 -17.77
N TRP A 391 14.00 -6.66 -17.04
CA TRP A 391 12.57 -7.07 -17.01
C TRP A 391 11.66 -6.24 -17.92
N SER A 392 12.17 -5.17 -18.53
CA SER A 392 11.42 -4.28 -19.43
C SER A 392 10.08 -3.77 -18.84
N ARG A 393 9.99 -3.63 -17.51
CA ARG A 393 8.77 -3.16 -16.83
C ARG A 393 8.68 -1.65 -16.90
N THR A 394 7.47 -1.14 -17.05
CA THR A 394 7.18 0.29 -16.91
C THR A 394 7.07 0.63 -15.42
N THR A 395 7.97 1.50 -14.96
CA THR A 395 8.07 1.91 -13.56
C THR A 395 7.19 3.13 -13.28
N ALA A 396 6.50 3.13 -12.14
CA ALA A 396 5.66 4.26 -11.74
C ALA A 396 5.40 4.27 -10.24
N PRO A 397 5.59 5.39 -9.54
CA PRO A 397 5.13 5.57 -8.16
C PRO A 397 3.67 5.14 -7.94
N LEU A 398 2.75 5.51 -8.84
CA LEU A 398 1.35 5.07 -8.83
C LEU A 398 1.00 4.29 -10.09
N LYS A 399 0.46 3.06 -9.94
CA LYS A 399 0.22 2.15 -11.05
C LYS A 399 -1.18 1.53 -11.05
N PHE A 400 -1.88 1.68 -12.17
CA PHE A 400 -2.92 0.73 -12.60
C PHE A 400 -2.34 -0.15 -13.70
N LEU A 401 -2.51 -1.46 -13.56
CA LEU A 401 -2.06 -2.41 -14.57
C LEU A 401 -3.11 -3.48 -14.84
N GLN A 402 -3.27 -3.81 -16.11
CA GLN A 402 -4.20 -4.82 -16.60
C GLN A 402 -5.69 -4.45 -16.37
N THR A 403 -6.60 -5.43 -16.41
CA THR A 403 -8.03 -5.20 -16.19
C THR A 403 -8.29 -4.66 -14.79
N VAL A 404 -8.78 -3.43 -14.67
CA VAL A 404 -9.16 -2.83 -13.38
C VAL A 404 -10.44 -2.02 -13.57
N GLU A 405 -11.39 -2.11 -12.63
CA GLU A 405 -12.70 -1.47 -12.75
C GLU A 405 -13.04 -0.61 -11.52
N ASN A 406 -13.51 0.62 -11.77
CA ASN A 406 -14.03 1.52 -10.75
C ASN A 406 -13.07 1.72 -9.56
N CYS A 407 -11.79 1.85 -9.83
CA CYS A 407 -10.76 2.03 -8.81
C CYS A 407 -10.18 3.45 -8.82
N SER A 408 -9.73 3.94 -7.66
CA SER A 408 -9.24 5.31 -7.52
C SER A 408 -7.92 5.36 -6.76
N MET A 409 -6.97 6.12 -7.27
CA MET A 409 -5.79 6.56 -6.52
C MET A 409 -5.89 8.06 -6.31
N GLN A 410 -6.07 8.49 -5.06
CA GLN A 410 -6.45 9.88 -4.78
C GLN A 410 -5.74 10.53 -3.58
N ASN A 411 -5.54 11.84 -3.63
CA ASN A 411 -4.92 12.62 -2.55
C ASN A 411 -3.51 12.12 -2.14
N ASN A 412 -2.82 11.36 -2.99
CA ASN A 412 -1.49 10.85 -2.67
C ASN A 412 -0.44 11.94 -2.94
N THR A 413 0.61 11.97 -2.13
CA THR A 413 1.78 12.81 -2.36
C THR A 413 2.95 11.96 -2.83
N ILE A 414 3.53 12.33 -3.97
CA ILE A 414 4.68 11.67 -4.58
C ILE A 414 5.84 12.65 -4.61
N TRP A 415 6.96 12.24 -4.04
CA TRP A 415 8.24 12.93 -4.12
C TRP A 415 9.19 12.10 -4.97
N LEU A 416 9.67 12.69 -6.07
CA LEU A 416 10.73 12.10 -6.89
C LEU A 416 12.07 12.68 -6.41
N ALA A 417 12.92 11.84 -5.81
CA ALA A 417 14.22 12.25 -5.33
C ALA A 417 15.14 12.67 -6.49
N ALA A 418 16.15 13.49 -6.19
CA ALA A 418 17.20 13.82 -7.14
C ALA A 418 17.83 12.55 -7.74
N GLY A 419 18.03 12.55 -9.06
CA GLY A 419 18.59 11.44 -9.84
C GLY A 419 17.68 10.22 -10.01
N SER A 420 16.46 10.25 -9.45
CA SER A 420 15.53 9.14 -9.61
C SER A 420 14.98 9.05 -11.03
N VAL A 421 14.58 7.85 -11.45
CA VAL A 421 14.00 7.60 -12.76
C VAL A 421 12.69 6.83 -12.65
N CYS A 422 11.68 7.27 -13.40
CA CYS A 422 10.45 6.53 -13.60
C CYS A 422 9.97 6.66 -15.05
N HIS A 423 9.22 5.67 -15.52
CA HIS A 423 8.60 5.73 -16.85
C HIS A 423 7.52 6.81 -16.92
N ALA A 424 6.66 6.85 -15.88
CA ALA A 424 5.67 7.86 -15.61
C ALA A 424 5.44 7.96 -14.10
N VAL A 425 4.98 9.12 -13.59
CA VAL A 425 4.71 9.26 -12.14
C VAL A 425 3.43 8.52 -11.75
N MET A 426 2.40 8.69 -12.59
CA MET A 426 1.11 8.03 -12.48
C MET A 426 0.80 7.36 -13.80
N HIS A 427 0.57 6.04 -13.79
CA HIS A 427 0.42 5.28 -15.02
C HIS A 427 -0.77 4.32 -14.98
N MET A 428 -1.68 4.49 -15.93
CA MET A 428 -2.72 3.52 -16.31
C MET A 428 -2.28 2.80 -17.58
N GLU A 429 -2.08 1.49 -17.47
CA GLU A 429 -1.61 0.65 -18.56
C GLU A 429 -2.48 -0.61 -18.72
N GLY A 430 -3.13 -0.76 -19.88
CA GLY A 430 -3.72 -2.04 -20.31
C GLY A 430 -2.64 -3.08 -20.62
N SER A 431 -2.98 -4.36 -20.74
CA SER A 431 -2.00 -5.42 -21.06
C SER A 431 -2.53 -6.42 -22.08
N GLY A 432 -2.35 -6.13 -23.37
CA GLY A 432 -2.92 -6.94 -24.46
C GLY A 432 -4.37 -6.55 -24.77
N SER A 433 -4.99 -7.26 -25.72
CA SER A 433 -6.25 -6.84 -26.35
C SER A 433 -7.49 -6.96 -25.47
N SER A 434 -7.41 -7.71 -24.37
CA SER A 434 -8.54 -7.98 -23.46
C SER A 434 -8.38 -7.33 -22.08
N SER A 435 -7.41 -6.44 -21.93
CA SER A 435 -6.98 -5.94 -20.63
C SER A 435 -6.93 -4.42 -20.63
N PHE A 436 -7.85 -3.81 -19.88
CA PHE A 436 -8.09 -2.37 -19.92
C PHE A 436 -8.65 -1.85 -18.60
N GLN A 437 -8.42 -0.56 -18.32
CA GLN A 437 -9.02 0.11 -17.19
C GLN A 437 -10.40 0.68 -17.55
N THR A 438 -11.38 0.46 -16.69
CA THR A 438 -12.74 1.04 -16.82
C THR A 438 -13.06 1.87 -15.58
N ASP A 439 -13.49 3.11 -15.77
CA ASP A 439 -13.88 4.03 -14.68
C ASP A 439 -12.80 4.20 -13.60
N CYS A 440 -11.52 4.04 -13.97
CA CYS A 440 -10.39 4.23 -13.07
C CYS A 440 -9.94 5.69 -13.03
N ALA A 441 -9.39 6.11 -11.89
CA ALA A 441 -9.07 7.52 -11.69
C ALA A 441 -7.77 7.80 -10.93
N PHE A 442 -7.09 8.85 -11.38
CA PHE A 442 -6.13 9.62 -10.59
C PHE A 442 -6.77 10.94 -10.16
N ARG A 443 -6.98 11.14 -8.86
CA ARG A 443 -7.63 12.36 -8.34
C ARG A 443 -6.81 13.10 -7.30
N ASN A 444 -6.62 14.41 -7.48
CA ASN A 444 -6.02 15.29 -6.46
C ASN A 444 -4.64 14.81 -5.95
N ASN A 445 -3.88 14.07 -6.75
CA ASN A 445 -2.54 13.66 -6.37
C ASN A 445 -1.56 14.82 -6.60
N MET A 446 -0.53 14.91 -5.77
CA MET A 446 0.54 15.88 -5.89
C MET A 446 1.85 15.17 -6.22
N ALA A 447 2.47 15.53 -7.35
CA ALA A 447 3.78 15.03 -7.76
C ALA A 447 4.80 16.17 -7.78
N LEU A 448 5.90 15.99 -7.06
CA LEU A 448 6.98 16.96 -6.90
C LEU A 448 8.31 16.31 -7.29
N CYS A 449 8.98 16.84 -8.31
CA CYS A 449 10.41 16.59 -8.54
C CYS A 449 11.23 17.42 -7.55
N GLU A 450 12.18 16.79 -6.86
CA GLU A 450 13.10 17.47 -5.95
C GLU A 450 14.01 18.45 -6.71
N ASP A 451 14.49 18.03 -7.88
CA ASP A 451 15.24 18.87 -8.81
C ASP A 451 15.12 18.39 -10.28
N GLU A 452 15.90 19.01 -11.16
CA GLU A 452 15.96 18.72 -12.59
C GLU A 452 16.64 17.41 -12.97
N THR A 453 17.28 16.74 -12.01
CA THR A 453 17.97 15.45 -12.23
C THR A 453 17.02 14.26 -12.11
N ALA A 454 15.83 14.45 -11.52
CA ALA A 454 14.76 13.46 -11.55
C ALA A 454 14.21 13.30 -12.98
N THR A 455 14.34 12.10 -13.53
CA THR A 455 14.00 11.79 -14.92
C THR A 455 12.64 11.09 -15.02
N ILE A 456 11.78 11.62 -15.89
CA ILE A 456 10.51 10.99 -16.27
C ILE A 456 10.56 10.69 -17.75
N VAL A 457 10.63 9.41 -18.11
CA VAL A 457 10.95 8.97 -19.48
C VAL A 457 9.86 9.40 -20.49
N THR A 458 8.59 9.32 -20.10
CA THR A 458 7.47 9.59 -21.02
C THR A 458 6.65 10.80 -20.60
N ALA A 459 5.66 10.60 -19.73
CA ALA A 459 4.79 11.65 -19.23
C ALA A 459 4.66 11.58 -17.72
N ALA A 460 4.36 12.72 -17.09
CA ALA A 460 4.16 12.72 -15.65
C ALA A 460 2.88 11.94 -15.26
N ILE A 461 1.79 12.15 -15.99
CA ILE A 461 0.61 11.28 -15.94
C ILE A 461 0.45 10.63 -17.31
N ARG A 462 0.40 9.29 -17.34
CA ARG A 462 0.19 8.53 -18.56
C ARG A 462 -1.04 7.64 -18.44
N VAL A 463 -1.94 7.73 -19.40
CA VAL A 463 -3.02 6.78 -19.63
C VAL A 463 -2.82 6.25 -21.04
N SER A 464 -2.46 4.97 -21.17
CA SER A 464 -2.05 4.40 -22.46
C SER A 464 -2.67 3.04 -22.69
N GLU A 465 -3.03 2.78 -23.94
CA GLU A 465 -3.21 1.44 -24.47
C GLU A 465 -1.85 0.72 -24.56
N TYR A 466 -1.82 -0.57 -24.23
CA TYR A 466 -0.73 -1.46 -24.60
C TYR A 466 -1.29 -2.76 -25.15
N GLY A 467 -1.04 -3.04 -26.44
CA GLY A 467 -1.36 -4.31 -27.06
C GLY A 467 -2.83 -4.54 -27.43
N GLY A 468 -3.63 -3.50 -27.69
CA GLY A 468 -5.00 -3.64 -28.23
C GLY A 468 -6.13 -3.24 -27.27
N GLY A 469 -5.84 -3.09 -25.96
CA GLY A 469 -6.84 -2.80 -24.93
C GLY A 469 -7.11 -1.31 -24.74
N VAL A 470 -8.37 -0.90 -24.89
CA VAL A 470 -8.79 0.51 -24.83
C VAL A 470 -9.29 0.87 -23.43
N ASN A 471 -8.69 1.88 -22.81
CA ASN A 471 -9.17 2.39 -21.53
C ASN A 471 -10.51 3.13 -21.69
N ILE A 472 -11.47 2.81 -20.83
CA ILE A 472 -12.84 3.28 -20.92
C ILE A 472 -13.13 4.24 -19.77
N ARG A 473 -13.47 5.49 -20.12
CA ARG A 473 -13.79 6.57 -19.19
C ARG A 473 -12.72 6.82 -18.11
N PRO A 474 -11.41 6.84 -18.44
CA PRO A 474 -10.39 7.18 -17.46
C PRO A 474 -10.56 8.62 -16.97
N VAL A 475 -10.32 8.85 -15.68
CA VAL A 475 -10.43 10.16 -15.04
C VAL A 475 -9.06 10.63 -14.53
N VAL A 476 -8.60 11.76 -15.04
CA VAL A 476 -7.42 12.48 -14.54
C VAL A 476 -7.92 13.84 -14.06
N GLU A 477 -8.15 13.96 -12.75
CA GLU A 477 -8.82 15.10 -12.15
C GLU A 477 -8.04 15.75 -11.00
N GLY A 478 -7.91 17.07 -10.99
CA GLY A 478 -7.42 17.80 -9.81
C GLY A 478 -5.95 17.59 -9.45
N ASN A 479 -5.18 16.88 -10.28
CA ASN A 479 -3.79 16.54 -9.95
C ASN A 479 -2.88 17.76 -10.12
N VAL A 480 -1.87 17.88 -9.26
CA VAL A 480 -0.82 18.90 -9.36
C VAL A 480 0.49 18.22 -9.69
N VAL A 481 1.06 18.55 -10.84
CA VAL A 481 2.32 17.96 -11.31
C VAL A 481 3.30 19.07 -11.67
N LYS A 482 4.47 19.02 -11.04
CA LYS A 482 5.63 19.86 -11.37
C LYS A 482 6.76 18.95 -11.82
N SER A 483 7.13 19.00 -13.10
CA SER A 483 8.09 18.05 -13.65
C SER A 483 8.86 18.56 -14.86
N HIS A 484 9.88 17.79 -15.28
CA HIS A 484 10.69 18.00 -16.48
C HIS A 484 10.39 16.98 -17.60
N ALA A 485 9.24 16.31 -17.54
CA ALA A 485 8.86 15.27 -18.50
C ALA A 485 8.72 15.81 -19.93
N SER A 486 8.74 14.91 -20.92
CA SER A 486 8.43 15.30 -22.31
C SER A 486 6.96 15.72 -22.48
N CYS A 487 6.08 15.14 -21.65
CA CYS A 487 4.67 15.48 -21.60
C CYS A 487 4.18 15.56 -20.15
N GLY A 488 3.33 16.53 -19.83
CA GLY A 488 2.75 16.64 -18.49
C GLY A 488 1.67 15.57 -18.25
N ILE A 489 0.61 15.60 -19.06
CA ILE A 489 -0.45 14.60 -19.06
C ILE A 489 -0.60 14.05 -20.48
N MET A 490 -0.49 12.74 -20.61
CA MET A 490 -0.64 12.02 -21.88
C MET A 490 -1.75 10.99 -21.77
N VAL A 491 -2.81 11.19 -22.55
CA VAL A 491 -3.93 10.26 -22.67
C VAL A 491 -3.98 9.77 -24.12
N GLU A 492 -3.74 8.49 -24.31
CA GLU A 492 -3.60 7.87 -25.62
C GLU A 492 -4.65 6.77 -25.79
N GLU A 493 -5.35 6.78 -26.93
CA GLU A 493 -6.20 5.68 -27.38
C GLU A 493 -7.27 5.28 -26.34
N CYS A 494 -7.90 6.27 -25.72
CA CYS A 494 -8.93 6.07 -24.70
C CYS A 494 -10.32 6.43 -25.23
N VAL A 495 -11.35 5.80 -24.67
CA VAL A 495 -12.77 6.15 -24.92
C VAL A 495 -13.28 7.04 -23.79
N ASN A 496 -13.75 8.24 -24.12
CA ASN A 496 -14.42 9.18 -23.22
C ASN A 496 -13.59 9.59 -22.00
N ALA A 497 -12.29 9.85 -22.22
CA ALA A 497 -11.39 10.32 -21.17
C ALA A 497 -11.80 11.69 -20.61
N GLN A 498 -11.60 11.87 -19.31
CA GLN A 498 -11.84 13.13 -18.61
C GLN A 498 -10.52 13.67 -18.04
N VAL A 499 -10.03 14.78 -18.58
CA VAL A 499 -8.84 15.50 -18.11
C VAL A 499 -9.27 16.85 -17.59
N THR A 500 -9.47 16.96 -16.28
CA THR A 500 -10.11 18.14 -15.69
C THR A 500 -9.40 18.70 -14.47
N ARG A 501 -9.35 20.02 -14.31
CA ARG A 501 -8.86 20.69 -13.09
C ARG A 501 -7.42 20.35 -12.70
N ASN A 502 -6.59 19.89 -13.63
CA ASN A 502 -5.19 19.57 -13.33
C ASN A 502 -4.33 20.83 -13.42
N THR A 503 -3.28 20.91 -12.59
CA THR A 503 -2.23 21.93 -12.70
C THR A 503 -0.94 21.26 -13.14
N VAL A 504 -0.44 21.64 -14.32
CA VAL A 504 0.70 21.01 -14.98
C VAL A 504 1.76 22.06 -15.27
N ILE A 505 2.88 21.99 -14.56
CA ILE A 505 3.95 22.99 -14.62
C ILE A 505 5.24 22.32 -15.10
N ASN A 506 5.79 22.82 -16.20
CA ASN A 506 7.14 22.47 -16.63
C ASN A 506 8.15 23.20 -15.74
N LEU A 507 9.08 22.45 -15.15
CA LEU A 507 10.16 23.00 -14.34
C LEU A 507 11.41 23.34 -15.17
N GLY A 508 11.43 23.02 -16.47
CA GLY A 508 12.54 23.32 -17.37
C GLY A 508 12.79 24.83 -17.54
N ALA A 509 14.06 25.20 -17.77
CA ALA A 509 14.51 26.59 -17.87
C ALA A 509 13.87 27.37 -19.03
N ALA A 510 13.41 26.69 -20.10
CA ALA A 510 12.67 27.30 -21.20
C ALA A 510 11.74 26.27 -21.88
N PRO A 511 10.58 26.70 -22.43
CA PRO A 511 9.71 25.83 -23.22
C PRO A 511 10.43 25.26 -24.46
N VAL A 512 10.59 23.93 -24.52
CA VAL A 512 11.12 23.25 -25.72
C VAL A 512 9.97 22.88 -26.65
N ALA A 513 10.07 23.19 -27.95
CA ALA A 513 8.97 23.13 -28.91
C ALA A 513 8.24 21.78 -29.02
N ASP A 514 8.92 20.68 -28.69
CA ASP A 514 8.37 19.31 -28.73
C ASP A 514 7.76 18.85 -27.41
N GLN A 515 7.93 19.61 -26.32
CA GLN A 515 7.31 19.31 -25.03
C GLN A 515 5.83 19.74 -25.02
N VAL A 516 4.99 18.92 -24.38
CA VAL A 516 3.53 19.11 -24.38
C VAL A 516 2.98 19.11 -22.95
N GLY A 517 2.19 20.12 -22.57
CA GLY A 517 1.55 20.14 -21.26
C GLY A 517 0.48 19.05 -21.13
N ILE A 518 -0.51 19.05 -22.02
CA ILE A 518 -1.56 18.04 -22.08
C ILE A 518 -1.68 17.52 -23.51
N SER A 519 -1.54 16.22 -23.71
CA SER A 519 -1.79 15.52 -24.97
C SER A 519 -2.97 14.57 -24.80
N VAL A 520 -4.00 14.71 -25.63
CA VAL A 520 -5.15 13.79 -25.61
C VAL A 520 -5.45 13.30 -27.02
N THR A 521 -5.31 11.99 -27.21
CA THR A 521 -5.66 11.26 -28.41
C THR A 521 -6.79 10.29 -28.08
N ASP A 522 -7.83 10.25 -28.91
CA ASP A 522 -8.90 9.26 -28.79
C ASP A 522 -8.71 8.08 -29.75
N LYS A 523 -9.40 6.99 -29.41
CA LYS A 523 -9.70 5.89 -30.30
C LYS A 523 -11.22 5.67 -30.32
N ASP A 524 -11.78 5.41 -31.50
CA ASP A 524 -13.18 5.02 -31.76
C ASP A 524 -14.29 5.91 -31.15
N ILE A 525 -14.99 6.70 -31.98
CA ILE A 525 -16.14 7.60 -31.68
C ILE A 525 -16.19 8.08 -30.22
N ALA A 526 -15.07 8.61 -29.72
CA ALA A 526 -14.98 9.04 -28.34
C ALA A 526 -15.22 10.55 -28.22
N THR A 527 -15.65 10.98 -27.04
CA THR A 527 -15.92 12.39 -26.72
C THR A 527 -15.10 12.83 -25.52
N PRO A 528 -13.76 12.97 -25.65
CA PRO A 528 -12.92 13.40 -24.54
C PRO A 528 -13.31 14.80 -24.04
N THR A 529 -13.14 15.00 -22.74
CA THR A 529 -13.35 16.29 -22.06
C THR A 529 -12.05 16.79 -21.47
N ILE A 530 -11.57 17.93 -21.96
CA ILE A 530 -10.38 18.64 -21.49
C ILE A 530 -10.82 19.99 -20.94
N ARG A 531 -10.94 20.15 -19.62
CA ARG A 531 -11.44 21.42 -19.08
C ARG A 531 -10.83 21.86 -17.77
N GLU A 532 -10.86 23.18 -17.55
CA GLU A 532 -10.48 23.79 -16.27
C GLU A 532 -9.03 23.47 -15.84
N ASN A 533 -8.15 23.07 -16.78
CA ASN A 533 -6.76 22.78 -16.47
C ASN A 533 -5.90 24.06 -16.50
N ILE A 534 -4.83 24.08 -15.71
CA ILE A 534 -3.79 25.11 -15.72
C ILE A 534 -2.52 24.47 -16.30
N VAL A 535 -2.01 25.00 -17.40
CA VAL A 535 -0.81 24.50 -18.09
C VAL A 535 0.21 25.61 -18.23
N LYS A 536 1.43 25.39 -17.72
CA LYS A 536 2.47 26.42 -17.65
C LYS A 536 3.85 25.97 -18.12
N GLY A 537 4.49 26.76 -18.98
CA GLY A 537 5.92 26.61 -19.32
C GLY A 537 6.24 25.54 -20.37
N TRP A 538 5.26 25.05 -21.13
CA TRP A 538 5.42 23.95 -22.09
C TRP A 538 5.60 24.45 -23.52
N GLY A 539 6.31 23.70 -24.38
CA GLY A 539 6.38 24.05 -25.80
C GLY A 539 4.99 24.18 -26.44
N ARG A 540 4.11 23.25 -26.10
CA ARG A 540 2.69 23.25 -26.51
C ARG A 540 1.85 23.09 -25.24
N GLY A 541 0.89 23.99 -25.00
CA GLY A 541 0.01 23.91 -23.85
C GLY A 541 -0.88 22.67 -23.94
N ILE A 542 -1.77 22.62 -24.93
CA ILE A 542 -2.65 21.48 -25.18
C ILE A 542 -2.47 21.00 -26.62
N LEU A 543 -2.19 19.71 -26.79
CA LEU A 543 -2.13 19.02 -28.07
C LEU A 543 -3.30 18.04 -28.17
N VAL A 544 -4.03 18.12 -29.27
CA VAL A 544 -5.07 17.15 -29.62
C VAL A 544 -4.73 16.64 -31.02
N PRO A 545 -3.98 15.54 -31.16
CA PRO A 545 -3.46 15.14 -32.46
C PRO A 545 -4.51 14.42 -33.32
N SER A 546 -5.41 13.65 -32.70
CA SER A 546 -6.47 12.91 -33.39
C SER A 546 -7.63 12.60 -32.45
N ILE A 547 -8.86 12.82 -32.93
CA ILE A 547 -10.12 12.53 -32.22
C ILE A 547 -11.14 12.09 -33.25
N SER A 548 -11.85 10.99 -32.99
CA SER A 548 -12.78 10.40 -33.95
C SER A 548 -14.26 10.68 -33.65
N GLY A 549 -14.65 11.00 -32.40
CA GLY A 549 -16.06 11.17 -32.00
C GLY A 549 -16.51 12.58 -31.60
N GLY A 550 -15.65 13.59 -31.71
CA GLY A 550 -15.90 14.95 -31.22
C GLY A 550 -15.36 15.16 -29.81
N GLY A 551 -15.87 16.14 -29.05
CA GLY A 551 -15.42 16.39 -27.67
C GLY A 551 -15.32 17.86 -27.32
N VAL A 552 -14.73 18.17 -26.18
CA VAL A 552 -14.61 19.56 -25.71
C VAL A 552 -13.27 19.85 -25.06
N CYS A 553 -12.67 20.97 -25.45
CA CYS A 553 -11.53 21.61 -24.82
C CYS A 553 -11.94 23.01 -24.36
N ARG A 554 -12.24 23.18 -23.07
CA ARG A 554 -12.80 24.45 -22.57
C ARG A 554 -12.23 24.94 -21.25
N GLU A 555 -12.30 26.25 -21.05
CA GLU A 555 -12.04 26.86 -19.73
C GLU A 555 -10.64 26.55 -19.15
N ASN A 556 -9.68 26.16 -20.00
CA ASN A 556 -8.30 25.94 -19.59
C ASN A 556 -7.55 27.27 -19.53
N VAL A 557 -6.51 27.34 -18.69
CA VAL A 557 -5.58 28.46 -18.56
C VAL A 557 -4.21 28.01 -19.05
N ILE A 558 -3.67 28.67 -20.06
CA ILE A 558 -2.40 28.33 -20.68
C ILE A 558 -1.44 29.52 -20.59
N GLU A 559 -0.31 29.32 -19.93
CA GLU A 559 0.66 30.36 -19.57
C GLU A 559 2.06 29.97 -20.00
N ASP A 560 2.85 30.94 -20.49
CA ASP A 560 4.28 30.74 -20.78
C ASP A 560 4.57 29.55 -21.72
N CYS A 561 3.65 29.26 -22.64
CA CYS A 561 3.79 28.18 -23.61
C CYS A 561 4.09 28.73 -25.01
N THR A 562 4.98 28.11 -25.79
CA THR A 562 5.27 28.59 -27.16
C THR A 562 4.04 28.53 -28.06
N THR A 563 3.24 27.46 -27.92
CA THR A 563 1.95 27.25 -28.58
C THR A 563 0.87 27.03 -27.53
N GLY A 564 -0.29 27.68 -27.67
CA GLY A 564 -1.42 27.54 -26.77
C GLY A 564 -2.13 26.19 -26.96
N ILE A 565 -3.03 26.11 -27.94
CA ILE A 565 -3.72 24.87 -28.32
C ILE A 565 -3.35 24.49 -29.76
N LEU A 566 -2.88 23.26 -29.96
CA LEU A 566 -2.58 22.68 -31.26
C LEU A 566 -3.55 21.54 -31.57
N LEU A 567 -4.29 21.67 -32.67
CA LEU A 567 -5.18 20.62 -33.18
C LEU A 567 -4.53 19.93 -34.39
N GLY A 568 -4.49 18.60 -34.38
CA GLY A 568 -3.98 17.80 -35.48
C GLY A 568 -4.93 17.77 -36.69
N SER A 569 -4.50 17.10 -37.76
CA SER A 569 -5.23 17.06 -39.03
C SER A 569 -6.45 16.13 -39.02
N SER A 570 -6.51 15.20 -38.07
CA SER A 570 -7.52 14.13 -37.97
C SER A 570 -8.53 14.36 -36.84
N ILE A 571 -9.04 15.58 -36.70
CA ILE A 571 -10.07 15.92 -35.71
C ILE A 571 -11.45 15.79 -36.34
N ALA A 572 -12.31 14.97 -35.74
CA ALA A 572 -13.68 14.79 -36.17
C ALA A 572 -14.51 16.08 -36.06
N SER A 573 -15.53 16.17 -36.92
CA SER A 573 -16.56 17.20 -36.80
C SER A 573 -17.24 17.11 -35.43
N GLY A 574 -17.29 18.22 -34.69
CA GLY A 574 -17.91 18.27 -33.36
C GLY A 574 -16.94 18.31 -32.18
N PHE A 575 -15.64 18.58 -32.39
CA PHE A 575 -14.74 18.99 -31.31
C PHE A 575 -14.81 20.51 -31.06
N TRP A 576 -15.07 20.90 -29.82
CA TRP A 576 -15.32 22.31 -29.43
C TRP A 576 -14.14 22.87 -28.64
N VAL A 577 -13.67 24.06 -29.01
CA VAL A 577 -12.61 24.77 -28.27
C VAL A 577 -13.16 26.10 -27.78
N VAL A 578 -13.52 26.21 -26.49
CA VAL A 578 -14.34 27.34 -25.99
C VAL A 578 -13.84 27.87 -24.65
N GLY A 579 -13.77 29.19 -24.48
CA GLY A 579 -13.54 29.82 -23.16
C GLY A 579 -12.16 29.57 -22.56
N ASN A 580 -11.17 29.14 -23.36
CA ASN A 580 -9.80 28.97 -22.90
C ASN A 580 -9.10 30.35 -22.77
N ARG A 581 -8.23 30.49 -21.78
CA ARG A 581 -7.48 31.72 -21.47
C ARG A 581 -6.00 31.53 -21.78
N PHE A 582 -5.39 32.54 -22.41
CA PHE A 582 -3.97 32.54 -22.80
C PHE A 582 -3.28 33.79 -22.25
N ALA A 583 -2.15 33.62 -21.56
CA ALA A 583 -1.31 34.75 -21.14
C ALA A 583 -0.45 35.30 -22.31
N GLU A 584 0.05 36.54 -22.17
CA GLU A 584 0.72 37.30 -23.25
C GLU A 584 1.99 36.66 -23.83
N SER A 585 2.64 35.77 -23.09
CA SER A 585 3.86 35.06 -23.50
C SER A 585 3.62 33.92 -24.51
N VAL A 586 2.37 33.65 -24.90
CA VAL A 586 2.04 32.58 -25.85
C VAL A 586 2.22 33.03 -27.29
N GLY A 587 3.26 32.53 -27.97
CA GLY A 587 3.64 32.93 -29.33
C GLY A 587 2.54 32.68 -30.38
N SER A 588 1.81 31.57 -30.29
CA SER A 588 0.62 31.29 -31.10
C SER A 588 -0.52 30.74 -30.24
N ARG A 589 -1.66 31.43 -30.21
CA ARG A 589 -2.77 31.09 -29.29
C ARG A 589 -3.47 29.79 -29.70
N ILE A 590 -3.82 29.65 -30.97
CA ILE A 590 -4.42 28.43 -31.54
C ILE A 590 -3.83 28.21 -32.93
N LEU A 591 -3.31 27.01 -33.19
CA LEU A 591 -2.87 26.57 -34.51
C LEU A 591 -3.73 25.38 -34.94
N GLY A 592 -4.43 25.50 -36.08
CA GLY A 592 -5.24 24.43 -36.67
C GLY A 592 -4.64 23.99 -38.00
N ALA A 593 -4.38 22.69 -38.16
CA ALA A 593 -3.89 22.09 -39.40
C ALA A 593 -4.97 21.26 -40.11
N ASN A 594 -6.18 21.82 -40.29
CA ASN A 594 -7.11 21.35 -41.31
C ASN A 594 -8.14 22.43 -41.67
N PRO A 595 -8.10 23.04 -42.87
CA PRO A 595 -9.10 24.03 -43.29
C PRO A 595 -10.54 23.47 -43.40
N ALA A 596 -10.71 22.14 -43.43
CA ALA A 596 -12.01 21.47 -43.51
C ALA A 596 -12.72 21.29 -42.14
N VAL A 597 -12.01 21.48 -41.02
CA VAL A 597 -12.57 21.31 -39.67
C VAL A 597 -12.38 22.63 -38.94
N ARG A 598 -13.43 23.47 -38.92
CA ARG A 598 -13.41 24.74 -38.20
C ARG A 598 -13.97 24.52 -36.79
N PRO A 599 -13.12 24.37 -35.75
CA PRO A 599 -13.61 24.37 -34.38
C PRO A 599 -14.34 25.70 -34.11
N TRP A 600 -15.47 25.62 -33.42
CA TRP A 600 -16.20 26.81 -32.96
C TRP A 600 -15.39 27.43 -31.81
N ILE A 601 -14.64 28.49 -32.09
CA ILE A 601 -13.83 29.22 -31.11
C ILE A 601 -14.68 30.36 -30.55
N ARG A 602 -14.99 30.30 -29.25
CA ARG A 602 -15.60 31.42 -28.49
C ARG A 602 -14.62 31.92 -27.44
N ASP A 603 -14.22 33.18 -27.58
CA ASP A 603 -13.48 33.99 -26.61
C ASP A 603 -14.50 34.70 -25.69
N ASN A 604 -14.33 34.59 -24.37
CA ASN A 604 -15.16 35.27 -23.36
C ASN A 604 -14.32 36.25 -22.52
N SER A 605 -13.59 37.17 -23.15
CA SER A 605 -12.96 38.31 -22.49
C SER A 605 -13.81 39.59 -22.61
N GLY A 606 -13.88 40.40 -21.54
CA GLY A 606 -14.95 41.38 -21.30
C GLY A 606 -15.05 42.58 -22.26
N GLN A 607 -16.13 43.36 -22.04
CA GLN A 607 -16.71 44.46 -22.83
C GLN A 607 -17.14 44.09 -24.26
N MET A 608 -18.46 43.86 -24.38
CA MET A 608 -19.13 43.62 -25.66
C MET A 608 -19.67 44.93 -26.22
N ALA A 609 -19.28 45.29 -27.44
CA ALA A 609 -20.02 46.23 -28.26
C ALA A 609 -21.01 45.44 -29.12
N TYR A 610 -22.28 45.84 -29.12
CA TYR A 610 -23.36 45.15 -29.87
C TYR A 610 -23.89 46.02 -31.00
N ALA A 611 -24.16 45.39 -32.15
CA ALA A 611 -24.93 45.98 -33.24
C ALA A 611 -25.94 44.95 -33.76
N GLU A 612 -27.21 45.35 -33.87
CA GLU A 612 -28.25 44.60 -34.58
C GLU A 612 -28.54 45.33 -35.88
N ILE A 613 -28.44 44.61 -37.01
CA ILE A 613 -28.59 45.19 -38.33
C ILE A 613 -29.50 44.30 -39.16
N PRO A 614 -30.63 44.84 -39.65
CA PRO A 614 -31.43 44.17 -40.68
C PRO A 614 -30.56 44.06 -41.94
N TYR A 615 -30.29 42.83 -42.38
CA TYR A 615 -29.50 42.59 -43.58
C TYR A 615 -30.34 41.86 -44.62
N ASN A 616 -30.40 42.43 -45.83
CA ASN A 616 -31.04 41.81 -46.98
C ASN A 616 -29.94 41.41 -47.98
N PRO A 617 -29.41 40.18 -47.90
CA PRO A 617 -28.36 39.76 -48.81
C PRO A 617 -28.89 39.67 -50.24
N PRO A 618 -28.11 40.07 -51.26
CA PRO A 618 -28.40 39.69 -52.63
C PRO A 618 -28.30 38.16 -52.80
N SER A 619 -28.84 37.65 -53.91
CA SER A 619 -28.55 36.29 -54.37
C SER A 619 -27.05 36.13 -54.55
N ILE A 620 -26.46 35.09 -53.95
CA ILE A 620 -25.01 34.85 -54.02
C ILE A 620 -24.78 33.78 -55.07
N ALA A 621 -24.08 34.13 -56.15
CA ALA A 621 -23.73 33.18 -57.21
C ALA A 621 -22.85 32.04 -56.67
N ALA A 622 -22.86 30.90 -57.36
CA ALA A 622 -22.04 29.74 -57.01
C ALA A 622 -20.54 30.11 -56.97
N GLY A 623 -19.87 29.81 -55.86
CA GLY A 623 -18.45 30.11 -55.66
C GLY A 623 -18.11 31.57 -55.39
N GLU A 624 -19.09 32.46 -55.30
CA GLU A 624 -18.88 33.88 -54.98
C GLU A 624 -19.06 34.16 -53.48
N ALA A 625 -18.49 35.28 -53.04
CA ALA A 625 -18.67 35.82 -51.70
C ALA A 625 -19.28 37.22 -51.77
N ASP A 626 -20.25 37.47 -50.91
CA ASP A 626 -20.77 38.80 -50.67
C ASP A 626 -20.24 39.31 -49.32
N VAL A 627 -19.82 40.59 -49.29
CA VAL A 627 -19.17 41.19 -48.12
C VAL A 627 -19.90 42.47 -47.73
N THR A 628 -20.56 42.42 -46.58
CA THR A 628 -21.24 43.58 -46.00
C THR A 628 -20.34 44.27 -44.99
N GLY A 629 -20.00 45.53 -45.24
CA GLY A 629 -19.33 46.37 -44.25
C GLY A 629 -20.32 46.96 -43.25
N LEU A 630 -20.07 46.76 -41.96
CA LEU A 630 -20.93 47.16 -40.85
C LEU A 630 -20.15 48.03 -39.88
N THR A 631 -20.81 49.00 -39.25
CA THR A 631 -20.15 49.84 -38.22
C THR A 631 -20.49 49.36 -36.83
N VAL A 632 -19.46 48.97 -36.08
CA VAL A 632 -19.58 48.61 -34.66
C VAL A 632 -18.64 49.52 -33.89
N ALA A 633 -19.19 50.60 -33.33
CA ALA A 633 -18.41 51.61 -32.63
C ALA A 633 -17.64 51.00 -31.44
N GLY A 634 -16.37 51.33 -31.36
CA GLY A 634 -15.42 50.77 -30.43
C GLY A 634 -14.62 49.61 -31.01
N ALA A 635 -15.03 48.91 -32.07
CA ALA A 635 -14.31 47.73 -32.59
C ALA A 635 -12.89 48.07 -33.07
N THR A 636 -11.90 47.26 -32.72
CA THR A 636 -10.50 47.36 -33.18
C THR A 636 -10.11 46.08 -33.93
N THR A 637 -9.13 46.16 -34.83
CA THR A 637 -8.72 45.02 -35.68
C THR A 637 -8.21 43.79 -34.89
N SER A 638 -7.96 43.95 -33.60
CA SER A 638 -7.63 42.87 -32.66
C SER A 638 -8.84 42.12 -32.10
N ASP A 639 -10.05 42.70 -32.16
CA ASP A 639 -11.24 42.21 -31.47
C ASP A 639 -11.82 40.95 -32.13
N HIS A 640 -12.51 40.14 -31.32
CA HIS A 640 -13.22 38.97 -31.79
C HIS A 640 -14.65 39.36 -32.20
N VAL A 641 -15.16 38.78 -33.30
CA VAL A 641 -16.52 39.05 -33.79
C VAL A 641 -17.32 37.76 -33.83
N GLU A 642 -18.40 37.70 -33.05
CA GLU A 642 -19.40 36.65 -33.15
C GLU A 642 -20.61 37.19 -33.92
N VAL A 643 -21.10 36.41 -34.88
CA VAL A 643 -22.35 36.71 -35.59
C VAL A 643 -23.37 35.62 -35.32
N THR A 644 -24.57 36.05 -34.95
CA THR A 644 -25.76 35.20 -34.80
C THR A 644 -26.84 35.71 -35.74
N ARG A 645 -27.60 34.79 -36.33
CA ARG A 645 -28.68 35.08 -37.26
C ARG A 645 -29.86 34.18 -36.94
N GLU A 646 -31.06 34.72 -36.97
CA GLU A 646 -32.27 33.90 -36.89
C GLU A 646 -32.58 33.26 -38.26
N GLY A 647 -32.70 31.93 -38.30
CA GLY A 647 -33.04 31.16 -39.51
C GLY A 647 -31.87 30.45 -40.19
N SER A 648 -32.20 29.49 -41.08
CA SER A 648 -31.23 28.62 -41.77
C SER A 648 -30.41 29.36 -42.84
N LEU A 649 -29.10 29.13 -42.89
CA LEU A 649 -28.19 29.71 -43.88
C LEU A 649 -28.24 29.03 -45.27
N SER A 650 -29.14 28.09 -45.52
CA SER A 650 -29.36 27.47 -46.85
C SER A 650 -28.09 27.03 -47.60
N GLY A 651 -27.10 26.48 -46.89
CA GLY A 651 -25.84 26.01 -47.50
C GLY A 651 -24.76 27.09 -47.71
N VAL A 652 -25.00 28.32 -47.25
CA VAL A 652 -24.03 29.43 -47.23
C VAL A 652 -23.20 29.40 -45.95
N MET A 653 -21.91 29.67 -46.08
CA MET A 653 -21.01 29.87 -44.94
C MET A 653 -21.04 31.33 -44.50
N LEU A 654 -21.18 31.56 -43.20
CA LEU A 654 -21.15 32.89 -42.60
C LEU A 654 -19.87 33.08 -41.79
N SER A 655 -19.15 34.17 -42.02
CA SER A 655 -18.05 34.61 -41.16
C SER A 655 -18.12 36.10 -40.90
N ALA A 656 -17.52 36.56 -39.80
CA ALA A 656 -17.38 37.97 -39.50
C ALA A 656 -16.01 38.29 -38.90
N TYR A 657 -15.47 39.46 -39.19
CA TYR A 657 -14.18 39.95 -38.65
C TYR A 657 -14.12 41.47 -38.65
N VAL A 658 -13.26 42.07 -37.83
CA VAL A 658 -13.05 43.53 -37.84
C VAL A 658 -12.14 43.90 -39.01
N LEU A 659 -12.69 44.55 -40.03
CA LEU A 659 -12.00 44.99 -41.25
C LEU A 659 -11.09 46.19 -40.99
N ALA A 660 -11.55 47.13 -40.17
CA ALA A 660 -10.84 48.33 -39.73
C ALA A 660 -11.45 48.82 -38.41
N ASN A 661 -10.85 49.82 -37.76
CA ASN A 661 -11.45 50.40 -36.56
C ASN A 661 -12.90 50.84 -36.84
N ASP A 662 -13.80 50.43 -35.95
CA ASP A 662 -15.25 50.60 -36.02
C ASP A 662 -15.93 49.93 -37.23
N LYS A 663 -15.25 49.05 -37.96
CA LYS A 663 -15.75 48.40 -39.18
C LYS A 663 -15.64 46.88 -39.09
N VAL A 664 -16.77 46.19 -39.09
CA VAL A 664 -16.87 44.74 -39.17
C VAL A 664 -17.27 44.34 -40.59
N ALA A 665 -16.58 43.37 -41.18
CA ALA A 665 -17.03 42.70 -42.39
C ALA A 665 -17.86 41.47 -42.00
N LEU A 666 -19.04 41.37 -42.58
CA LEU A 666 -19.85 40.15 -42.60
C LEU A 666 -19.70 39.53 -43.98
N VAL A 667 -19.28 38.27 -44.05
CA VAL A 667 -19.02 37.56 -45.30
C VAL A 667 -19.96 36.37 -45.42
N HIS A 668 -20.70 36.36 -46.51
CA HIS A 668 -21.53 35.23 -46.92
C HIS A 668 -20.88 34.59 -48.14
N PHE A 669 -20.43 33.34 -48.00
CA PHE A 669 -19.82 32.60 -49.09
C PHE A 669 -20.73 31.46 -49.50
N ASN A 670 -21.02 31.35 -50.81
CA ASN A 670 -21.81 30.26 -51.37
C ASN A 670 -20.88 29.17 -51.94
N PRO A 671 -20.60 28.09 -51.18
CA PRO A 671 -19.80 26.97 -51.68
C PRO A 671 -20.58 26.03 -52.60
N THR A 672 -21.88 26.26 -52.82
CA THR A 672 -22.72 25.35 -53.60
C THR A 672 -22.57 25.58 -55.10
N ALA A 673 -23.05 24.63 -55.91
CA ALA A 673 -22.96 24.68 -57.37
C ALA A 673 -24.00 25.62 -58.01
N ASP A 674 -25.01 26.07 -57.26
CA ASP A 674 -26.11 26.90 -57.73
C ASP A 674 -26.15 28.22 -56.94
N PRO A 675 -26.73 29.30 -57.51
CA PRO A 675 -26.98 30.51 -56.74
C PRO A 675 -27.86 30.24 -55.51
N VAL A 676 -27.55 30.88 -54.38
CA VAL A 676 -28.35 30.77 -53.15
C VAL A 676 -29.00 32.11 -52.84
N ASP A 677 -30.32 32.09 -52.75
CA ASP A 677 -31.11 33.20 -52.25
C ASP A 677 -31.22 33.11 -50.72
N LEU A 678 -30.62 34.09 -50.04
CA LEU A 678 -30.74 34.20 -48.60
C LEU A 678 -32.02 34.94 -48.25
N VAL A 679 -32.83 34.33 -47.39
CA VAL A 679 -34.04 34.98 -46.85
C VAL A 679 -33.62 36.13 -45.93
N LEU A 680 -34.32 37.25 -46.03
CA LEU A 680 -34.20 38.40 -45.13
C LEU A 680 -34.22 37.93 -43.67
N ALA A 681 -33.23 38.33 -42.89
CA ALA A 681 -33.12 37.98 -41.48
C ALA A 681 -32.34 39.06 -40.72
N ASP A 682 -32.60 39.14 -39.42
CA ASP A 682 -31.81 39.99 -38.53
C ASP A 682 -30.51 39.29 -38.15
N TYR A 683 -29.41 40.04 -38.24
CA TYR A 683 -28.10 39.60 -37.79
C TYR A 683 -27.76 40.37 -36.52
N ARG A 684 -27.36 39.62 -35.49
CA ARG A 684 -26.79 40.16 -34.26
C ARG A 684 -25.29 39.92 -34.27
N ILE A 685 -24.54 41.02 -34.25
CA ILE A 685 -23.09 41.03 -34.24
C ILE A 685 -22.61 41.47 -32.87
N THR A 686 -21.79 40.62 -32.27
CA THR A 686 -21.17 40.86 -30.98
C THR A 686 -19.67 41.01 -31.22
N VAL A 687 -19.14 42.19 -30.91
CA VAL A 687 -17.68 42.41 -30.92
C VAL A 687 -17.19 42.33 -29.49
N THR A 688 -16.35 41.34 -29.24
CA THR A 688 -15.72 41.06 -27.95
C THR A 688 -14.34 41.70 -27.97
N LYS A 689 -14.13 42.66 -27.07
CA LYS A 689 -12.87 43.36 -26.93
C LYS A 689 -11.76 42.39 -26.53
N THR A 690 -10.73 42.25 -27.36
CA THR A 690 -9.47 41.68 -26.89
C THR A 690 -8.82 42.74 -26.02
N GLY A 691 -8.97 42.62 -24.70
CA GLY A 691 -8.43 43.59 -23.75
C GLY A 691 -6.97 43.91 -24.05
N ALA A 692 -6.67 45.21 -24.22
CA ALA A 692 -5.32 45.72 -24.05
C ALA A 692 -4.95 45.54 -22.58
N TYR A 693 -3.89 44.78 -22.30
CA TYR A 693 -3.38 44.61 -20.96
C TYR A 693 -2.88 45.97 -20.43
N VAL A 694 -3.35 46.32 -19.23
CA VAL A 694 -2.61 47.10 -18.22
C VAL A 694 -2.22 46.14 -17.12
#